data_AF-A0A2A7E3L0-F1
#
_entry.id   AF-A0A2A7E3L0-F1
#
_cell.length_a   1.000
_cell.length_b   1.000
_cell.length_c   1.000
_cell.angle_alpha   90.00
_cell.angle_beta   90.00
_cell.angle_gamma   90.00
#
_symmetry.space_group_name_H-M   'P 1'
#
loop_
_entity.id
_entity.type
_entity.pdbx_description
1 polymer ?
#
loop_
_entity_poly.entity_id
_entity_poly.type
_entity_poly.pdbx_seq_one_letter_code
_entity_poly.pdbx_strand_id
1 'polypeptide(L)'
;MFIPDGVYGIMKTIVVPPRVRMIFAPNAVLKPLADINVIQMKPEAYVEGATIDLRNMKVPFTKAAIYFNATDIFQFYEQTHMLKDINILGKHATSGWTGTGILMEATTPMSYIDNVKCNNVTITNMQKGIHLRVDPKITKEADMAWVNANFFHQVTIMNVEYGLYLEGDSKVPRDVGGNIFDQVQFQAEQGTKRLIYCEGGTNRFDIFGWDIHKLKPTEAAYEFTESSRFNEIKSPMAQEITEAWIDEGYLNQLPSPNNYVSDKRINALPISLPYVPNFIGNQDDYLVNGHKRGYTVTQVSTHPIVNGELTDIFTFDTESGITFDAKNATYENPIVIEINTFSDPILYAAFLTVMSSWGSQPQGFEMEMYDELSKKWIGVHWTKNNRSQAIAVSAPWAMVDKCTKIRIKCWGSNLANKQIGISRVMMTSTKLGGKAYLPYTEYQRELPEISFPPTLPNKKIMVGDQDDVLLLADKRYKVNLPGAPKSAGNIWAMFSMRREQFCRWTNPTVAAPAIIEIDFGDKPLQFLESIGIEFGWTETPKNIKIERVTSLNGSYVQLSNINGNASDVIHVAARSANTYKLRFTISLSNHENTLVRVNRIFATTGDDYPKVFVNTESDNTVYGDLRFGDKTKGPVLQSEDGSFWRISIDSTGNLKTTKL
;
A
#
# COMPACT_ATOMS: atom_id res chain seq x y z
N MET A 1 -32.45 -30.05 13.95
CA MET A 1 -32.25 -31.48 13.62
C MET A 1 -30.84 -31.86 14.03
N PHE A 2 -30.71 -32.91 14.83
CA PHE A 2 -29.41 -33.44 15.25
C PHE A 2 -29.15 -34.77 14.54
N ILE A 3 -27.95 -34.95 14.01
CA ILE A 3 -27.51 -36.17 13.33
C ILE A 3 -26.42 -36.83 14.18
N PRO A 4 -26.68 -38.01 14.75
CA PRO A 4 -25.72 -38.68 15.62
C PRO A 4 -24.51 -39.22 14.84
N ASP A 5 -23.50 -39.65 15.57
CA ASP A 5 -22.32 -40.32 15.01
C ASP A 5 -22.73 -41.51 14.12
N GLY A 6 -22.05 -41.68 12.99
CA GLY A 6 -22.36 -42.77 12.06
C GLY A 6 -21.93 -42.46 10.63
N VAL A 7 -22.01 -43.49 9.78
CA VAL A 7 -21.72 -43.38 8.34
C VAL A 7 -23.03 -43.49 7.56
N TYR A 8 -23.37 -42.45 6.82
CA TYR A 8 -24.65 -42.31 6.14
C TYR A 8 -24.46 -42.40 4.62
N GLY A 9 -25.01 -43.44 4.00
CA GLY A 9 -25.04 -43.58 2.55
C GLY A 9 -26.07 -42.63 1.92
N ILE A 10 -25.63 -41.68 1.09
CA ILE A 10 -26.50 -40.64 0.52
C ILE A 10 -26.78 -40.95 -0.95
N MET A 11 -28.00 -41.39 -1.26
CA MET A 11 -28.44 -41.68 -2.63
C MET A 11 -29.17 -40.52 -3.30
N LYS A 12 -29.64 -39.54 -2.52
CA LYS A 12 -30.37 -38.35 -3.00
C LYS A 12 -29.91 -37.12 -2.24
N THR A 13 -29.99 -35.96 -2.87
CA THR A 13 -29.65 -34.66 -2.26
C THR A 13 -30.40 -34.43 -0.96
N ILE A 14 -29.66 -34.06 0.08
CA ILE A 14 -30.23 -33.60 1.35
C ILE A 14 -30.57 -32.12 1.17
N VAL A 15 -31.86 -31.80 1.08
CA VAL A 15 -32.32 -30.40 1.05
C VAL A 15 -32.56 -29.96 2.49
N VAL A 16 -31.78 -28.98 2.97
CA VAL A 16 -31.96 -28.38 4.30
C VAL A 16 -32.97 -27.24 4.16
N PRO A 17 -34.20 -27.36 4.70
CA PRO A 17 -35.25 -26.37 4.50
C PRO A 17 -34.97 -25.04 5.21
N PRO A 18 -35.75 -23.99 4.90
CA PRO A 18 -35.64 -22.74 5.62
C PRO A 18 -35.82 -22.87 7.13
N ARG A 19 -35.04 -22.09 7.87
CA ARG A 19 -35.04 -22.01 9.35
C ARG A 19 -34.67 -23.32 10.05
N VAL A 20 -34.17 -24.31 9.32
CA VAL A 20 -33.70 -25.57 9.89
C VAL A 20 -32.22 -25.48 10.19
N ARG A 21 -31.87 -25.78 11.45
CA ARG A 21 -30.50 -26.05 11.86
C ARG A 21 -30.23 -27.55 11.85
N MET A 22 -29.32 -28.00 11.01
CA MET A 22 -28.86 -29.39 10.92
C MET A 22 -27.47 -29.48 11.55
N ILE A 23 -27.36 -30.15 12.69
CA ILE A 23 -26.13 -30.23 13.48
C ILE A 23 -25.68 -31.69 13.49
N PHE A 24 -24.47 -31.93 13.01
CA PHE A 24 -23.85 -33.24 12.94
C PHE A 24 -22.94 -33.46 14.14
N ALA A 25 -22.99 -34.67 14.70
CA ALA A 25 -22.02 -35.09 15.70
C ALA A 25 -20.61 -35.26 15.07
N PRO A 26 -19.52 -35.16 15.85
CA PRO A 26 -18.16 -35.11 15.32
C PRO A 26 -17.75 -36.27 14.39
N ASN A 27 -18.33 -37.46 14.57
CA ASN A 27 -18.02 -38.64 13.75
C ASN A 27 -19.15 -38.97 12.75
N ALA A 28 -20.06 -38.04 12.47
CA ALA A 28 -21.07 -38.20 11.44
C ALA A 28 -20.47 -37.95 10.05
N VAL A 29 -20.45 -39.00 9.21
CA VAL A 29 -19.85 -38.97 7.87
C VAL A 29 -20.90 -39.27 6.81
N LEU A 30 -21.09 -38.33 5.90
CA LEU A 30 -21.91 -38.49 4.70
C LEU A 30 -21.09 -39.12 3.57
N LYS A 31 -21.55 -40.25 3.04
CA LYS A 31 -20.94 -40.94 1.89
C LYS A 31 -21.91 -40.97 0.71
N PRO A 32 -21.78 -40.05 -0.25
CA PRO A 32 -22.58 -40.09 -1.47
C PRO A 32 -22.36 -41.39 -2.24
N LEU A 33 -23.47 -41.97 -2.72
CA LEU A 33 -23.47 -43.21 -3.51
C LEU A 33 -23.83 -42.96 -4.98
N ALA A 34 -24.14 -41.72 -5.34
CA ALA A 34 -24.49 -41.26 -6.68
C ALA A 34 -23.87 -39.88 -6.94
N ASP A 35 -23.80 -39.49 -8.21
CA ASP A 35 -23.33 -38.16 -8.62
C ASP A 35 -24.44 -37.12 -8.46
N ILE A 36 -24.55 -36.53 -7.28
CA ILE A 36 -25.62 -35.63 -6.84
C ILE A 36 -25.03 -34.43 -6.08
N ASN A 37 -25.76 -33.32 -6.04
CA ASN A 37 -25.48 -32.30 -5.04
C ASN A 37 -25.73 -32.92 -3.66
N VAL A 38 -24.74 -32.98 -2.77
CA VAL A 38 -24.88 -33.79 -1.54
C VAL A 38 -25.81 -33.10 -0.55
N ILE A 39 -25.51 -31.84 -0.22
CA ILE A 39 -26.37 -30.97 0.59
C ILE A 39 -26.79 -29.77 -0.27
N GLN A 40 -28.09 -29.49 -0.32
CA GLN A 40 -28.62 -28.25 -0.86
C GLN A 40 -29.12 -27.36 0.29
N MET A 41 -28.64 -26.14 0.32
CA MET A 41 -29.06 -25.13 1.28
C MET A 41 -30.28 -24.37 0.74
N LYS A 42 -31.24 -24.10 1.61
CA LYS A 42 -32.32 -23.14 1.37
C LYS A 42 -32.11 -21.86 2.18
N PRO A 43 -32.84 -20.77 1.88
CA PRO A 43 -32.76 -19.54 2.66
C PRO A 43 -33.00 -19.80 4.16
N GLU A 44 -32.27 -19.16 5.06
CA GLU A 44 -32.28 -19.33 6.52
C GLU A 44 -31.83 -20.73 7.01
N ALA A 45 -31.25 -21.55 6.15
CA ALA A 45 -30.73 -22.86 6.53
C ALA A 45 -29.36 -22.76 7.23
N TYR A 46 -29.12 -23.68 8.16
CA TYR A 46 -27.89 -23.75 8.94
C TYR A 46 -27.39 -25.20 8.97
N VAL A 47 -26.12 -25.42 8.62
CA VAL A 47 -25.46 -26.73 8.70
C VAL A 47 -24.16 -26.60 9.48
N GLU A 48 -23.97 -27.49 10.46
CA GLU A 48 -22.78 -27.53 11.31
C GLU A 48 -22.23 -28.94 11.47
N GLY A 49 -20.91 -29.11 11.37
CA GLY A 49 -20.20 -30.34 11.73
C GLY A 49 -20.14 -31.44 10.66
N ALA A 50 -20.65 -31.17 9.44
CA ALA A 50 -20.79 -32.21 8.42
C ALA A 50 -19.44 -32.61 7.82
N THR A 51 -19.15 -33.92 7.81
CA THR A 51 -18.06 -34.50 7.00
C THR A 51 -18.63 -35.20 5.77
N ILE A 52 -18.27 -34.75 4.57
CA ILE A 52 -18.65 -35.34 3.28
C ILE A 52 -17.44 -36.08 2.71
N ASP A 53 -17.52 -37.41 2.63
CA ASP A 53 -16.43 -38.28 2.17
C ASP A 53 -16.70 -38.83 0.76
N LEU A 54 -15.98 -38.28 -0.22
CA LEU A 54 -16.07 -38.61 -1.65
C LEU A 54 -14.97 -39.59 -2.09
N ARG A 55 -14.00 -39.92 -1.23
CA ARG A 55 -12.77 -40.66 -1.60
C ARG A 55 -13.03 -42.02 -2.23
N ASN A 56 -14.13 -42.67 -1.85
CA ASN A 56 -14.48 -44.03 -2.24
C ASN A 56 -15.71 -44.10 -3.16
N MET A 57 -16.09 -42.99 -3.81
CA MET A 57 -17.18 -43.01 -4.77
C MET A 57 -16.84 -43.94 -5.95
N LYS A 58 -17.81 -44.77 -6.34
CA LYS A 58 -17.67 -45.72 -7.47
C LYS A 58 -17.87 -45.05 -8.83
N VAL A 59 -18.45 -43.85 -8.85
CA VAL A 59 -18.66 -43.03 -10.04
C VAL A 59 -17.87 -41.72 -9.88
N PRO A 60 -17.37 -41.12 -10.97
CA PRO A 60 -16.78 -39.78 -10.92
C PRO A 60 -17.78 -38.77 -10.35
N PHE A 61 -17.32 -37.92 -9.44
CA PHE A 61 -18.15 -36.88 -8.82
C PHE A 61 -18.02 -35.58 -9.62
N THR A 62 -19.11 -35.11 -10.22
CA THR A 62 -19.13 -33.88 -11.04
C THR A 62 -19.98 -32.77 -10.44
N LYS A 63 -20.72 -33.08 -9.37
CA LYS A 63 -21.63 -32.17 -8.67
C LYS A 63 -20.95 -31.36 -7.56
N ALA A 64 -21.75 -30.67 -6.76
CA ALA A 64 -21.28 -29.90 -5.61
C ALA A 64 -21.49 -30.66 -4.28
N ALA A 65 -20.51 -30.65 -3.39
CA ALA A 65 -20.70 -31.21 -2.05
C ALA A 65 -21.73 -30.37 -1.26
N ILE A 66 -21.64 -29.04 -1.36
CA ILE A 66 -22.67 -28.13 -0.86
C ILE A 66 -23.12 -27.19 -1.98
N TYR A 67 -24.44 -27.07 -2.15
CA TYR A 67 -25.07 -26.36 -3.25
C TYR A 67 -26.04 -25.28 -2.77
N PHE A 68 -25.92 -24.09 -3.35
CA PHE A 68 -26.86 -22.98 -3.21
C PHE A 68 -27.39 -22.61 -4.59
N ASN A 69 -28.73 -22.58 -4.72
CA ASN A 69 -29.39 -22.20 -5.96
C ASN A 69 -30.03 -20.82 -5.79
N ALA A 70 -29.53 -19.82 -6.52
CA ALA A 70 -29.99 -18.44 -6.39
C ALA A 70 -31.49 -18.24 -6.67
N THR A 71 -32.17 -19.18 -7.35
CA THR A 71 -33.63 -19.12 -7.53
C THR A 71 -34.39 -19.13 -6.21
N ASP A 72 -33.77 -19.65 -5.14
CA ASP A 72 -34.34 -19.65 -3.80
C ASP A 72 -34.23 -18.27 -3.12
N ILE A 73 -33.42 -17.34 -3.65
CA ILE A 73 -33.16 -15.98 -3.15
C ILE A 73 -32.57 -15.98 -1.73
N PHE A 74 -31.27 -15.72 -1.63
CA PHE A 74 -30.56 -15.54 -0.37
C PHE A 74 -30.23 -14.05 -0.21
N GLN A 75 -30.72 -13.43 0.86
CA GLN A 75 -30.56 -12.00 1.11
C GLN A 75 -30.20 -11.68 2.57
N PHE A 76 -29.70 -10.48 2.84
CA PHE A 76 -29.29 -10.04 4.18
C PHE A 76 -30.42 -9.66 5.16
N TYR A 77 -31.63 -9.36 4.67
CA TYR A 77 -32.74 -8.89 5.52
C TYR A 77 -33.28 -10.01 6.39
N GLU A 78 -32.90 -10.01 7.67
CA GLU A 78 -33.38 -10.96 8.71
C GLU A 78 -33.05 -12.45 8.45
N GLN A 79 -32.35 -12.77 7.36
CA GLN A 79 -31.96 -14.14 7.05
C GLN A 79 -30.54 -14.45 7.58
N THR A 80 -30.39 -15.62 8.18
CA THR A 80 -29.08 -16.15 8.59
C THR A 80 -28.89 -17.52 7.95
N HIS A 81 -28.17 -17.53 6.83
CA HIS A 81 -27.72 -18.75 6.14
C HIS A 81 -26.29 -19.04 6.55
N MET A 82 -26.01 -20.24 7.06
CA MET A 82 -24.68 -20.54 7.58
C MET A 82 -24.21 -21.96 7.34
N LEU A 83 -22.93 -22.07 7.00
CA LEU A 83 -22.14 -23.29 7.05
C LEU A 83 -21.07 -23.13 8.12
N LYS A 84 -20.93 -24.14 8.99
CA LYS A 84 -19.94 -24.12 10.06
C LYS A 84 -19.28 -25.50 10.24
N ASP A 85 -17.98 -25.55 10.47
CA ASP A 85 -17.25 -26.78 10.83
C ASP A 85 -17.47 -27.91 9.81
N ILE A 86 -17.19 -27.63 8.53
CA ILE A 86 -17.46 -28.54 7.41
C ILE A 86 -16.17 -29.17 6.88
N ASN A 87 -16.18 -30.48 6.61
CA ASN A 87 -15.09 -31.18 5.95
C ASN A 87 -15.57 -31.83 4.65
N ILE A 88 -14.92 -31.51 3.52
CA ILE A 88 -15.17 -32.12 2.21
C ILE A 88 -13.90 -32.85 1.76
N LEU A 89 -13.99 -34.17 1.68
CA LEU A 89 -12.86 -35.06 1.44
C LEU A 89 -12.95 -35.69 0.04
N GLY A 90 -12.32 -35.06 -0.95
CA GLY A 90 -12.19 -35.58 -2.31
C GLY A 90 -11.17 -36.73 -2.40
N LYS A 91 -11.25 -37.49 -3.49
CA LYS A 91 -10.33 -38.60 -3.77
C LYS A 91 -8.92 -38.05 -4.02
N HIS A 92 -7.94 -38.54 -3.25
CA HIS A 92 -6.55 -38.12 -3.39
C HIS A 92 -6.03 -38.31 -4.82
N ALA A 93 -5.46 -37.24 -5.37
CA ALA A 93 -4.79 -37.20 -6.67
C ALA A 93 -3.86 -35.99 -6.71
N THR A 94 -2.92 -35.97 -7.65
CA THR A 94 -2.02 -34.83 -7.92
C THR A 94 -2.47 -33.98 -9.12
N SER A 95 -3.44 -34.46 -9.91
CA SER A 95 -4.09 -33.75 -11.02
C SER A 95 -5.40 -34.44 -11.43
N GLY A 96 -6.21 -33.79 -12.27
CA GLY A 96 -7.44 -34.38 -12.83
C GLY A 96 -8.59 -34.51 -11.82
N TRP A 97 -8.62 -33.63 -10.81
CA TRP A 97 -9.72 -33.60 -9.84
C TRP A 97 -11.05 -33.26 -10.51
N THR A 98 -12.15 -33.69 -9.88
CA THR A 98 -13.52 -33.52 -10.39
C THR A 98 -14.43 -32.94 -9.31
N GLY A 99 -15.54 -32.32 -9.73
CA GLY A 99 -16.57 -31.80 -8.83
C GLY A 99 -16.19 -30.52 -8.09
N THR A 100 -17.16 -29.98 -7.35
CA THR A 100 -17.04 -28.70 -6.63
C THR A 100 -17.26 -28.90 -5.14
N GLY A 101 -16.48 -28.24 -4.29
CA GLY A 101 -16.70 -28.24 -2.84
C GLY A 101 -17.97 -27.48 -2.49
N ILE A 102 -17.96 -26.16 -2.64
CA ILE A 102 -19.12 -25.28 -2.46
C ILE A 102 -19.45 -24.61 -3.79
N LEU A 103 -20.68 -24.76 -4.28
CA LEU A 103 -21.19 -24.06 -5.45
C LEU A 103 -22.33 -23.12 -5.05
N MET A 104 -22.16 -21.85 -5.36
CA MET A 104 -23.20 -20.83 -5.31
C MET A 104 -23.42 -20.32 -6.73
N GLU A 105 -24.58 -20.62 -7.32
CA GLU A 105 -24.84 -20.22 -8.70
C GLU A 105 -26.18 -19.54 -8.90
N ALA A 106 -26.15 -18.49 -9.74
CA ALA A 106 -27.32 -17.80 -10.27
C ALA A 106 -27.43 -18.07 -11.77
N THR A 107 -28.47 -18.82 -12.16
CA THR A 107 -28.65 -19.29 -13.54
C THR A 107 -29.88 -18.72 -14.24
N THR A 108 -30.70 -17.96 -13.51
CA THR A 108 -31.93 -17.35 -14.04
C THR A 108 -31.95 -15.85 -13.80
N PRO A 109 -32.70 -15.08 -14.61
CA PRO A 109 -32.91 -13.65 -14.38
C PRO A 109 -33.40 -13.35 -12.96
N MET A 110 -32.94 -12.25 -12.38
CA MET A 110 -33.38 -11.76 -11.06
C MET A 110 -33.24 -12.80 -9.93
N SER A 111 -32.21 -13.65 -10.02
CA SER A 111 -31.84 -14.61 -8.98
C SER A 111 -30.54 -14.19 -8.31
N TYR A 112 -30.46 -14.34 -6.98
CA TYR A 112 -29.30 -13.85 -6.25
C TYR A 112 -28.98 -14.61 -4.96
N ILE A 113 -27.69 -14.58 -4.63
CA ILE A 113 -27.13 -15.10 -3.40
C ILE A 113 -26.26 -14.02 -2.76
N ASP A 114 -26.73 -13.49 -1.62
CA ASP A 114 -25.95 -12.59 -0.78
C ASP A 114 -26.00 -12.96 0.71
N ASN A 115 -24.99 -12.49 1.46
CA ASN A 115 -24.87 -12.65 2.90
C ASN A 115 -24.86 -14.10 3.42
N VAL A 116 -24.37 -15.06 2.61
CA VAL A 116 -24.09 -16.42 3.09
C VAL A 116 -22.80 -16.40 3.92
N LYS A 117 -22.83 -17.04 5.10
CA LYS A 117 -21.69 -17.12 6.02
C LYS A 117 -21.12 -18.53 6.08
N CYS A 118 -19.87 -18.69 5.69
CA CYS A 118 -19.12 -19.95 5.76
C CYS A 118 -17.99 -19.78 6.79
N ASN A 119 -17.95 -20.64 7.81
CA ASN A 119 -16.93 -20.58 8.85
C ASN A 119 -16.31 -21.96 9.09
N ASN A 120 -14.98 -22.04 9.15
CA ASN A 120 -14.24 -23.26 9.44
C ASN A 120 -14.58 -24.39 8.46
N VAL A 121 -14.16 -24.24 7.20
CA VAL A 121 -14.44 -25.19 6.11
C VAL A 121 -13.14 -25.75 5.56
N THR A 122 -13.03 -27.08 5.48
CA THR A 122 -11.90 -27.76 4.82
C THR A 122 -12.37 -28.47 3.55
N ILE A 123 -11.69 -28.24 2.44
CA ILE A 123 -11.98 -28.83 1.13
C ILE A 123 -10.70 -29.43 0.56
N THR A 124 -10.74 -30.68 0.11
CA THR A 124 -9.56 -31.36 -0.43
C THR A 124 -9.86 -32.09 -1.72
N ASN A 125 -8.90 -32.09 -2.67
CA ASN A 125 -8.92 -32.93 -3.87
C ASN A 125 -10.17 -32.74 -4.76
N MET A 126 -10.54 -31.48 -5.01
CA MET A 126 -11.70 -31.09 -5.82
C MET A 126 -11.26 -30.35 -7.08
N GLN A 127 -12.09 -30.36 -8.13
CA GLN A 127 -11.80 -29.52 -9.29
C GLN A 127 -11.88 -28.04 -8.91
N LYS A 128 -12.98 -27.66 -8.25
CA LYS A 128 -13.20 -26.30 -7.73
C LYS A 128 -13.41 -26.38 -6.22
N GLY A 129 -12.66 -25.60 -5.45
CA GLY A 129 -12.87 -25.48 -4.01
C GLY A 129 -14.19 -24.79 -3.70
N ILE A 130 -14.24 -23.49 -4.00
CA ILE A 130 -15.44 -22.65 -3.90
C ILE A 130 -15.68 -22.01 -5.26
N HIS A 131 -16.89 -22.18 -5.80
CA HIS A 131 -17.30 -21.62 -7.08
C HIS A 131 -18.49 -20.68 -6.86
N LEU A 132 -18.27 -19.39 -7.13
CA LEU A 132 -19.32 -18.37 -7.19
C LEU A 132 -19.58 -18.06 -8.65
N ARG A 133 -20.84 -18.19 -9.10
CA ARG A 133 -21.16 -18.14 -10.53
C ARG A 133 -22.42 -17.35 -10.83
N VAL A 134 -22.36 -16.50 -11.84
CA VAL A 134 -23.54 -16.01 -12.56
C VAL A 134 -23.47 -16.45 -14.02
N ASP A 135 -24.55 -17.06 -14.52
CA ASP A 135 -24.59 -17.68 -15.84
C ASP A 135 -24.35 -16.66 -16.98
N PRO A 136 -23.45 -16.98 -17.95
CA PRO A 136 -23.11 -16.08 -19.06
C PRO A 136 -24.27 -15.74 -19.99
N LYS A 137 -25.40 -16.47 -19.94
CA LYS A 137 -26.60 -16.15 -20.71
C LYS A 137 -27.32 -14.90 -20.18
N ILE A 138 -27.05 -14.49 -18.94
CA ILE A 138 -27.62 -13.27 -18.35
C ILE A 138 -26.82 -12.08 -18.89
N THR A 139 -27.42 -11.36 -19.85
CA THR A 139 -26.74 -10.30 -20.63
C THR A 139 -27.41 -8.94 -20.56
N LYS A 140 -28.60 -8.84 -19.94
CA LYS A 140 -29.38 -7.61 -19.84
C LYS A 140 -29.44 -7.15 -18.39
N GLU A 141 -29.31 -5.84 -18.16
CA GLU A 141 -29.44 -5.26 -16.81
C GLU A 141 -30.80 -5.54 -16.17
N ALA A 142 -31.89 -5.56 -16.95
CA ALA A 142 -33.22 -5.91 -16.45
C ALA A 142 -33.34 -7.37 -15.95
N ASP A 143 -32.42 -8.24 -16.38
CA ASP A 143 -32.36 -9.65 -16.02
C ASP A 143 -31.22 -9.91 -15.01
N MET A 144 -30.68 -8.86 -14.40
CA MET A 144 -29.48 -8.96 -13.55
C MET A 144 -29.59 -10.06 -12.49
N ALA A 145 -28.45 -10.69 -12.22
CA ALA A 145 -28.29 -11.70 -11.19
C ALA A 145 -26.94 -11.52 -10.50
N TRP A 146 -26.84 -11.96 -9.26
CA TRP A 146 -25.61 -11.77 -8.49
C TRP A 146 -25.31 -12.86 -7.48
N VAL A 147 -24.01 -13.09 -7.26
CA VAL A 147 -23.47 -13.88 -6.15
C VAL A 147 -22.43 -13.01 -5.46
N ASN A 148 -22.90 -12.13 -4.57
CA ASN A 148 -22.12 -11.04 -4.01
C ASN A 148 -22.23 -10.96 -2.48
N ALA A 149 -21.36 -10.19 -1.82
CA ALA A 149 -21.43 -9.94 -0.38
C ALA A 149 -21.51 -11.20 0.51
N ASN A 150 -20.89 -12.30 0.09
CA ASN A 150 -20.78 -13.53 0.89
C ASN A 150 -19.50 -13.52 1.73
N PHE A 151 -19.52 -14.22 2.87
CA PHE A 151 -18.45 -14.21 3.85
C PHE A 151 -17.88 -15.62 4.05
N PHE A 152 -16.58 -15.77 3.86
CA PHE A 152 -15.84 -17.02 4.04
C PHE A 152 -14.73 -16.76 5.06
N HIS A 153 -14.78 -17.43 6.20
CA HIS A 153 -13.83 -17.27 7.30
C HIS A 153 -13.22 -18.61 7.67
N GLN A 154 -11.90 -18.66 7.86
CA GLN A 154 -11.17 -19.89 8.23
C GLN A 154 -11.43 -21.05 7.25
N VAL A 155 -11.08 -20.84 5.98
CA VAL A 155 -11.27 -21.87 4.96
C VAL A 155 -9.91 -22.49 4.60
N THR A 156 -9.83 -23.81 4.52
CA THR A 156 -8.65 -24.53 4.05
C THR A 156 -8.99 -25.28 2.76
N ILE A 157 -8.25 -25.02 1.68
CA ILE A 157 -8.46 -25.64 0.36
C ILE A 157 -7.16 -26.29 -0.12
N MET A 158 -7.15 -27.61 -0.29
CA MET A 158 -5.94 -28.35 -0.65
C MET A 158 -6.12 -29.17 -1.91
N ASN A 159 -5.08 -29.21 -2.76
CA ASN A 159 -5.01 -30.08 -3.94
C ASN A 159 -6.21 -29.86 -4.87
N VAL A 160 -6.31 -28.67 -5.44
CA VAL A 160 -7.43 -28.29 -6.31
C VAL A 160 -6.93 -27.84 -7.66
N GLU A 161 -7.77 -27.97 -8.69
CA GLU A 161 -7.49 -27.34 -9.98
C GLU A 161 -7.69 -25.82 -9.87
N TYR A 162 -8.81 -25.41 -9.26
CA TYR A 162 -9.14 -24.02 -8.93
C TYR A 162 -9.57 -23.90 -7.46
N GLY A 163 -8.93 -23.03 -6.68
CA GLY A 163 -9.29 -22.79 -5.28
C GLY A 163 -10.59 -22.02 -5.13
N LEU A 164 -10.50 -20.70 -5.27
CA LEU A 164 -11.64 -19.79 -5.39
C LEU A 164 -11.84 -19.48 -6.88
N TYR A 165 -13.03 -19.79 -7.39
CA TYR A 165 -13.38 -19.61 -8.79
C TYR A 165 -14.61 -18.70 -8.87
N LEU A 166 -14.40 -17.42 -9.19
CA LEU A 166 -15.44 -16.39 -9.25
C LEU A 166 -15.72 -16.07 -10.73
N GLU A 167 -16.81 -16.63 -11.26
CA GLU A 167 -17.23 -16.59 -12.66
C GLU A 167 -18.45 -15.68 -12.84
N GLY A 168 -18.27 -14.51 -13.46
CA GLY A 168 -19.27 -13.46 -13.58
C GLY A 168 -18.70 -12.19 -14.22
N ASP A 169 -18.93 -11.05 -13.59
CA ASP A 169 -18.44 -9.74 -13.98
C ASP A 169 -18.30 -8.87 -12.70
N SER A 170 -17.59 -7.76 -12.82
CA SER A 170 -17.44 -6.75 -11.77
C SER A 170 -18.68 -5.89 -11.52
N LYS A 171 -19.74 -6.11 -12.31
CA LYS A 171 -20.97 -5.33 -12.28
C LYS A 171 -22.15 -6.14 -12.84
N VAL A 172 -23.34 -5.57 -12.70
CA VAL A 172 -24.54 -6.05 -13.39
C VAL A 172 -24.29 -6.08 -14.91
N PRO A 173 -24.83 -7.07 -15.62
CA PRO A 173 -25.89 -7.99 -15.19
C PRO A 173 -25.41 -9.29 -14.52
N ARG A 174 -24.10 -9.51 -14.36
CA ARG A 174 -23.53 -10.77 -13.84
C ARG A 174 -22.62 -10.57 -12.62
N ASP A 175 -23.10 -9.84 -11.63
CA ASP A 175 -22.24 -9.38 -10.53
C ASP A 175 -21.76 -10.52 -9.61
N VAL A 176 -20.44 -10.73 -9.53
CA VAL A 176 -19.79 -11.63 -8.56
C VAL A 176 -18.82 -10.83 -7.69
N GLY A 177 -19.30 -9.71 -7.17
CA GLY A 177 -18.50 -8.75 -6.44
C GLY A 177 -18.63 -8.79 -4.92
N GLY A 178 -17.77 -8.03 -4.24
CA GLY A 178 -17.92 -7.71 -2.81
C GLY A 178 -17.89 -8.90 -1.85
N ASN A 179 -17.46 -10.08 -2.29
CA ASN A 179 -17.29 -11.24 -1.41
C ASN A 179 -16.02 -11.07 -0.56
N ILE A 180 -16.08 -11.56 0.68
CA ILE A 180 -15.01 -11.44 1.67
C ILE A 180 -14.51 -12.83 2.03
N PHE A 181 -13.23 -13.05 1.78
CA PHE A 181 -12.49 -14.25 2.13
C PHE A 181 -11.43 -13.86 3.17
N ASP A 182 -11.59 -14.36 4.39
CA ASP A 182 -10.74 -14.01 5.53
C ASP A 182 -10.15 -15.27 6.16
N GLN A 183 -8.83 -15.26 6.42
CA GLN A 183 -8.08 -16.41 6.91
C GLN A 183 -8.25 -17.65 6.02
N VAL A 184 -8.08 -17.50 4.71
CA VAL A 184 -8.12 -18.65 3.78
C VAL A 184 -6.73 -19.20 3.54
N GLN A 185 -6.57 -20.51 3.70
CA GLN A 185 -5.34 -21.22 3.42
C GLN A 185 -5.50 -22.12 2.20
N PHE A 186 -4.50 -22.10 1.32
CA PHE A 186 -4.41 -23.00 0.19
C PHE A 186 -3.21 -23.93 0.35
N GLN A 187 -3.28 -25.13 -0.22
CA GLN A 187 -2.10 -25.94 -0.52
C GLN A 187 -2.16 -26.36 -1.99
N ALA A 188 -1.15 -25.93 -2.75
CA ALA A 188 -1.06 -26.21 -4.18
C ALA A 188 -0.40 -27.58 -4.47
N GLU A 189 -0.73 -28.12 -5.63
CA GLU A 189 -0.10 -29.32 -6.20
C GLU A 189 0.18 -29.13 -7.70
N GLN A 190 0.89 -30.07 -8.33
CA GLN A 190 1.29 -29.96 -9.74
C GLN A 190 0.11 -29.74 -10.72
N GLY A 191 -1.07 -30.27 -10.38
CA GLY A 191 -2.30 -30.09 -11.15
C GLY A 191 -3.03 -28.77 -10.90
N THR A 192 -2.61 -27.98 -9.91
CA THR A 192 -3.25 -26.70 -9.58
C THR A 192 -3.02 -25.70 -10.69
N LYS A 193 -4.12 -25.10 -11.18
CA LYS A 193 -4.08 -24.04 -12.16
C LYS A 193 -4.15 -22.68 -11.49
N ARG A 194 -5.13 -22.45 -10.60
CA ARG A 194 -5.26 -21.19 -9.86
C ARG A 194 -5.67 -21.44 -8.42
N LEU A 195 -5.05 -20.75 -7.47
CA LEU A 195 -5.62 -20.60 -6.13
C LEU A 195 -6.82 -19.63 -6.16
N ILE A 196 -6.71 -18.55 -6.93
CA ILE A 196 -7.80 -17.58 -7.13
C ILE A 196 -7.93 -17.27 -8.62
N TYR A 197 -9.14 -17.41 -9.14
CA TYR A 197 -9.56 -16.91 -10.45
C TYR A 197 -10.76 -16.01 -10.24
N CYS A 198 -10.71 -14.78 -10.74
CA CYS A 198 -11.73 -13.78 -10.46
C CYS A 198 -12.07 -12.92 -11.67
N GLU A 199 -13.33 -13.00 -12.11
CA GLU A 199 -13.98 -12.08 -13.06
C GLU A 199 -14.73 -10.94 -12.35
N GLY A 200 -14.97 -11.09 -11.05
CA GLY A 200 -15.76 -10.17 -10.22
C GLY A 200 -15.04 -8.89 -9.79
N GLY A 201 -15.78 -8.03 -9.07
CA GLY A 201 -15.30 -6.73 -8.62
C GLY A 201 -15.31 -6.56 -7.11
N THR A 202 -14.45 -5.69 -6.56
CA THR A 202 -14.47 -5.31 -5.13
C THR A 202 -14.39 -6.48 -4.12
N ASN A 203 -13.93 -7.66 -4.53
CA ASN A 203 -13.72 -8.79 -3.62
C ASN A 203 -12.48 -8.54 -2.74
N ARG A 204 -12.47 -9.15 -1.54
CA ARG A 204 -11.37 -9.04 -0.58
C ARG A 204 -10.89 -10.42 -0.19
N PHE A 205 -9.58 -10.64 -0.28
CA PHE A 205 -8.94 -11.93 -0.02
C PHE A 205 -7.80 -11.74 1.00
N ASP A 206 -7.97 -12.19 2.24
CA ASP A 206 -6.89 -12.34 3.23
C ASP A 206 -6.48 -13.82 3.28
N ILE A 207 -5.36 -14.15 2.63
CA ILE A 207 -5.03 -15.52 2.24
C ILE A 207 -3.57 -15.92 2.48
N PHE A 208 -3.34 -17.23 2.62
CA PHE A 208 -2.03 -17.87 2.69
C PHE A 208 -1.97 -19.05 1.71
N GLY A 209 -0.88 -19.25 0.96
CA GLY A 209 -0.79 -20.35 -0.03
C GLY A 209 0.47 -21.21 0.14
N TRP A 210 0.32 -22.41 0.70
CA TRP A 210 1.39 -23.40 0.78
C TRP A 210 1.77 -23.97 -0.60
N ASP A 211 3.05 -24.29 -0.77
CA ASP A 211 3.59 -25.04 -1.91
C ASP A 211 3.35 -24.42 -3.30
N ILE A 212 3.22 -23.09 -3.40
CA ILE A 212 2.98 -22.42 -4.70
C ILE A 212 4.07 -22.74 -5.74
N HIS A 213 5.31 -22.99 -5.29
CA HIS A 213 6.41 -23.41 -6.16
C HIS A 213 6.14 -24.74 -6.92
N LYS A 214 5.13 -25.52 -6.54
CA LYS A 214 4.71 -26.74 -7.26
C LYS A 214 3.85 -26.46 -8.50
N LEU A 215 3.29 -25.26 -8.63
CA LEU A 215 2.57 -24.88 -9.85
C LEU A 215 3.50 -24.98 -11.05
N LYS A 216 2.94 -25.34 -12.21
CA LYS A 216 3.73 -25.36 -13.45
C LYS A 216 4.22 -23.93 -13.76
N PRO A 217 5.43 -23.76 -14.32
CA PRO A 217 5.96 -22.43 -14.66
C PRO A 217 5.10 -21.59 -15.63
N THR A 218 4.17 -22.23 -16.35
CA THR A 218 3.22 -21.60 -17.28
C THR A 218 1.93 -21.14 -16.60
N GLU A 219 1.70 -21.54 -15.35
CA GLU A 219 0.52 -21.19 -14.57
C GLU A 219 0.87 -20.10 -13.54
N ALA A 220 -0.15 -19.37 -13.09
CA ALA A 220 -0.07 -18.40 -12.01
C ALA A 220 -0.91 -18.87 -10.82
N ALA A 221 -0.60 -18.49 -9.60
CA ALA A 221 -1.44 -18.76 -8.43
C ALA A 221 -2.73 -17.92 -8.45
N TYR A 222 -2.67 -16.69 -8.94
CA TYR A 222 -3.80 -15.76 -8.93
C TYR A 222 -4.09 -15.22 -10.35
N GLU A 223 -5.36 -15.09 -10.70
CA GLU A 223 -5.78 -14.51 -11.98
C GLU A 223 -6.96 -13.57 -11.80
N PHE A 224 -6.77 -12.34 -12.27
CA PHE A 224 -7.78 -11.31 -12.43
C PHE A 224 -7.98 -11.09 -13.92
N THR A 225 -9.20 -11.33 -14.42
CA THR A 225 -9.50 -11.24 -15.86
C THR A 225 -9.78 -9.80 -16.30
N GLU A 226 -9.93 -9.59 -17.61
CA GLU A 226 -10.32 -8.30 -18.21
C GLU A 226 -11.58 -7.65 -17.63
N SER A 227 -12.52 -8.41 -17.06
CA SER A 227 -13.74 -7.88 -16.43
C SER A 227 -13.54 -7.49 -14.96
N SER A 228 -12.49 -7.98 -14.31
CA SER A 228 -12.29 -7.84 -12.87
C SER A 228 -11.86 -6.42 -12.45
N ARG A 229 -12.39 -5.92 -11.33
CA ARG A 229 -12.15 -4.51 -10.91
C ARG A 229 -11.96 -4.37 -9.41
N PHE A 230 -11.01 -3.55 -8.97
CA PHE A 230 -10.90 -3.09 -7.57
C PHE A 230 -10.83 -4.22 -6.51
N ASN A 231 -10.37 -5.41 -6.88
CA ASN A 231 -10.17 -6.51 -5.94
C ASN A 231 -8.88 -6.30 -5.14
N GLU A 232 -8.76 -6.94 -3.97
CA GLU A 232 -7.55 -6.89 -3.14
C GLU A 232 -7.18 -8.26 -2.60
N ILE A 233 -5.95 -8.71 -2.85
CA ILE A 233 -5.34 -9.88 -2.21
C ILE A 233 -4.27 -9.43 -1.23
N LYS A 234 -4.50 -9.68 0.05
CA LYS A 234 -3.54 -9.52 1.15
C LYS A 234 -3.01 -10.88 1.54
N SER A 235 -1.68 -11.00 1.60
CA SER A 235 -1.03 -12.25 1.98
C SER A 235 0.35 -12.01 2.59
N PRO A 236 0.77 -12.80 3.60
CA PRO A 236 2.09 -12.65 4.23
C PRO A 236 3.23 -13.22 3.38
N MET A 237 2.96 -13.90 2.27
CA MET A 237 4.01 -14.52 1.45
C MET A 237 4.72 -13.48 0.59
N ALA A 238 5.90 -13.08 1.04
CA ALA A 238 6.64 -12.00 0.42
C ALA A 238 7.35 -12.44 -0.88
N GLN A 239 8.06 -13.58 -0.89
CA GLN A 239 8.90 -13.99 -2.03
C GLN A 239 8.11 -14.69 -3.14
N GLU A 240 7.18 -15.58 -2.81
CA GLU A 240 6.55 -16.50 -3.79
C GLU A 240 5.34 -15.87 -4.53
N ILE A 241 4.85 -14.71 -4.09
CA ILE A 241 3.66 -14.06 -4.67
C ILE A 241 3.99 -13.16 -5.86
N THR A 242 5.15 -12.50 -5.88
CA THR A 242 5.55 -11.59 -6.97
C THR A 242 5.79 -12.31 -8.30
N GLU A 243 5.68 -13.64 -8.29
CA GLU A 243 6.00 -14.55 -9.38
C GLU A 243 4.78 -15.25 -10.00
N ALA A 244 3.61 -15.18 -9.34
CA ALA A 244 2.52 -16.13 -9.55
C ALA A 244 1.16 -15.45 -9.72
N TRP A 245 1.07 -14.37 -10.48
CA TRP A 245 -0.24 -13.75 -10.75
C TRP A 245 -0.35 -13.16 -12.16
N ILE A 246 -1.58 -13.15 -12.66
CA ILE A 246 -2.01 -12.53 -13.91
C ILE A 246 -3.09 -11.53 -13.56
N ASP A 247 -2.98 -10.30 -14.05
CA ASP A 247 -4.01 -9.29 -13.89
C ASP A 247 -4.20 -8.53 -15.18
N GLU A 248 -5.29 -8.83 -15.85
CA GLU A 248 -5.79 -8.16 -17.04
C GLU A 248 -6.93 -7.18 -16.69
N GLY A 249 -7.29 -7.10 -15.41
CA GLY A 249 -8.35 -6.27 -14.89
C GLY A 249 -7.94 -4.81 -14.70
N TYR A 250 -8.72 -4.09 -13.90
CA TYR A 250 -8.45 -2.67 -13.64
C TYR A 250 -8.47 -2.35 -12.15
N LEU A 251 -7.36 -1.75 -11.70
CA LEU A 251 -7.12 -1.34 -10.32
C LEU A 251 -7.30 -2.45 -9.28
N ASN A 252 -6.99 -3.70 -9.64
CA ASN A 252 -6.80 -4.75 -8.66
C ASN A 252 -5.50 -4.51 -7.89
N GLN A 253 -5.48 -4.93 -6.63
CA GLN A 253 -4.36 -4.69 -5.73
C GLN A 253 -3.86 -6.00 -5.13
N LEU A 254 -2.54 -6.12 -5.06
CA LEU A 254 -1.86 -7.23 -4.41
C LEU A 254 -0.88 -6.66 -3.37
N PRO A 255 -1.38 -6.10 -2.24
CA PRO A 255 -0.52 -5.70 -1.14
C PRO A 255 0.30 -6.89 -0.62
N SER A 256 1.57 -6.92 -0.99
CA SER A 256 2.57 -7.86 -0.51
C SER A 256 3.70 -7.09 0.17
N PRO A 257 4.22 -7.59 1.31
CA PRO A 257 5.36 -6.99 1.98
C PRO A 257 6.56 -6.67 1.05
N ASN A 258 6.72 -7.39 -0.07
CA ASN A 258 7.82 -7.23 -1.04
C ASN A 258 7.55 -6.33 -2.24
N ASN A 259 6.29 -6.00 -2.55
CA ASN A 259 5.93 -5.40 -3.85
C ASN A 259 4.97 -4.22 -3.74
N TYR A 260 4.13 -4.21 -2.71
CA TYR A 260 3.15 -3.16 -2.51
C TYR A 260 2.78 -3.09 -1.03
N VAL A 261 3.12 -1.98 -0.39
CA VAL A 261 2.69 -1.72 0.99
C VAL A 261 1.72 -0.53 0.88
N SER A 262 0.43 -0.78 1.08
CA SER A 262 -0.64 0.24 1.01
C SER A 262 -0.41 1.40 2.00
N ASP A 263 0.35 1.12 3.06
CA ASP A 263 0.81 2.09 4.06
C ASP A 263 1.71 3.20 3.47
N LYS A 264 2.21 3.04 2.23
CA LYS A 264 3.04 4.02 1.51
C LYS A 264 2.27 5.26 1.00
N ARG A 265 1.02 5.49 1.43
CA ARG A 265 0.30 6.76 1.24
C ARG A 265 0.10 7.54 2.54
N ILE A 266 0.71 7.14 3.65
CA ILE A 266 0.39 7.68 4.99
C ILE A 266 1.65 8.14 5.75
N ASN A 267 1.87 9.44 5.70
CA ASN A 267 2.28 10.41 6.73
C ASN A 267 2.81 9.88 8.08
N ALA A 268 4.08 10.21 8.35
CA ALA A 268 4.79 10.21 9.63
C ALA A 268 4.90 8.85 10.37
N LEU A 269 5.98 8.14 10.06
CA LEU A 269 6.57 7.00 10.78
C LEU A 269 8.00 7.40 11.30
N PRO A 270 8.62 6.68 12.24
CA PRO A 270 9.67 7.26 13.11
C PRO A 270 10.99 7.66 12.42
N ILE A 271 11.49 8.86 12.75
CA ILE A 271 12.79 9.41 12.30
C ILE A 271 14.02 8.72 12.94
N SER A 272 13.84 7.89 13.97
CA SER A 272 14.96 7.44 14.82
C SER A 272 15.23 5.94 14.85
N LEU A 273 14.44 5.11 14.17
CA LEU A 273 14.80 3.71 13.95
C LEU A 273 15.67 3.62 12.69
N PRO A 274 16.83 2.95 12.71
CA PRO A 274 17.38 2.46 11.45
C PRO A 274 16.27 1.62 10.80
N TYR A 275 15.96 1.91 9.53
CA TYR A 275 15.15 1.03 8.67
C TYR A 275 13.62 1.19 8.70
N VAL A 276 13.08 2.35 9.10
CA VAL A 276 11.63 2.64 8.94
C VAL A 276 11.38 3.81 7.97
N PRO A 277 10.42 3.70 7.03
CA PRO A 277 10.21 4.69 5.97
C PRO A 277 9.15 5.72 6.33
N ASN A 278 9.43 6.99 6.04
CA ASN A 278 8.39 7.98 5.77
C ASN A 278 8.33 8.17 4.28
N PHE A 279 7.21 7.81 3.68
CA PHE A 279 6.94 8.17 2.30
C PHE A 279 6.31 9.57 2.31
N ILE A 280 7.04 10.54 1.79
CA ILE A 280 6.63 11.95 1.74
C ILE A 280 6.67 12.39 0.27
N GLY A 281 5.84 11.75 -0.56
CA GLY A 281 5.58 12.17 -1.94
C GLY A 281 6.80 12.20 -2.89
N ASN A 282 6.62 12.85 -4.03
CA ASN A 282 7.62 12.91 -5.10
C ASN A 282 8.91 13.64 -4.68
N GLN A 283 8.89 14.49 -3.65
CA GLN A 283 10.05 15.28 -3.18
C GLN A 283 11.17 14.45 -2.54
N ASP A 284 10.84 13.25 -2.05
CA ASP A 284 11.78 12.33 -1.42
C ASP A 284 12.68 11.59 -2.42
N ASP A 285 12.42 11.78 -3.71
CA ASP A 285 13.20 11.15 -4.77
C ASP A 285 14.64 11.68 -4.78
N TYR A 286 15.57 10.78 -4.52
CA TYR A 286 17.00 11.05 -4.49
C TYR A 286 17.67 10.88 -5.86
N LEU A 287 16.97 10.29 -6.84
CA LEU A 287 17.48 10.06 -8.19
C LEU A 287 17.02 11.13 -9.18
N VAL A 288 15.92 11.82 -8.88
CA VAL A 288 15.44 12.94 -9.68
C VAL A 288 16.55 13.95 -10.01
N ASN A 289 16.59 14.37 -11.27
CA ASN A 289 17.62 15.25 -11.85
C ASN A 289 19.06 14.82 -11.51
N GLY A 290 19.30 13.55 -11.16
CA GLY A 290 20.62 13.06 -10.72
C GLY A 290 21.71 13.27 -11.77
N HIS A 291 21.35 13.18 -13.05
CA HIS A 291 22.26 13.49 -14.16
C HIS A 291 22.83 14.93 -14.11
N LYS A 292 22.08 15.90 -13.58
CA LYS A 292 22.56 17.28 -13.39
C LYS A 292 23.49 17.43 -12.18
N ARG A 293 23.45 16.46 -11.26
CA ARG A 293 24.31 16.37 -10.07
C ARG A 293 25.52 15.46 -10.28
N GLY A 294 25.72 14.97 -11.50
CA GLY A 294 26.86 14.14 -11.87
C GLY A 294 26.62 12.63 -11.75
N TYR A 295 25.38 12.17 -11.58
CA TYR A 295 25.07 10.75 -11.82
C TYR A 295 25.21 10.46 -13.31
N THR A 296 25.67 9.27 -13.62
CA THR A 296 25.67 8.78 -15.00
C THR A 296 24.81 7.53 -15.07
N VAL A 297 24.21 7.33 -16.24
CA VAL A 297 23.44 6.13 -16.54
C VAL A 297 24.02 5.52 -17.81
N THR A 298 24.27 4.23 -17.76
CA THR A 298 24.84 3.47 -18.87
C THR A 298 23.98 2.26 -19.13
N GLN A 299 23.66 2.02 -20.39
CA GLN A 299 23.13 0.73 -20.80
C GLN A 299 24.29 -0.26 -20.94
N VAL A 300 24.25 -1.35 -20.17
CA VAL A 300 25.27 -2.40 -20.19
C VAL A 300 24.92 -3.48 -21.21
N SER A 301 23.63 -3.68 -21.48
CA SER A 301 23.15 -4.61 -22.51
C SER A 301 23.23 -4.01 -23.92
N THR A 302 23.09 -4.84 -24.96
CA THR A 302 23.14 -4.43 -26.38
C THR A 302 21.76 -4.17 -27.01
N HIS A 303 20.69 -4.18 -26.22
CA HIS A 303 19.32 -3.99 -26.73
C HIS A 303 19.11 -2.57 -27.29
N PRO A 304 18.58 -2.38 -28.50
CA PRO A 304 18.41 -1.03 -29.05
C PRO A 304 17.44 -0.17 -28.22
N ILE A 305 17.80 1.11 -27.99
CA ILE A 305 16.85 2.14 -27.55
C ILE A 305 16.09 2.61 -28.78
N VAL A 306 14.76 2.57 -28.72
CA VAL A 306 13.88 2.98 -29.83
C VAL A 306 13.26 4.35 -29.62
N ASN A 307 13.21 4.85 -28.39
CA ASN A 307 12.74 6.18 -28.05
C ASN A 307 13.28 6.64 -26.68
N GLY A 308 13.42 7.95 -26.49
CA GLY A 308 13.93 8.57 -25.27
C GLY A 308 15.44 8.49 -25.08
N GLU A 309 15.94 9.16 -24.05
CA GLU A 309 17.36 9.21 -23.66
C GLU A 309 17.55 8.59 -22.28
N LEU A 310 18.67 7.91 -22.03
CA LEU A 310 18.91 7.21 -20.74
C LEU A 310 18.67 8.10 -19.51
N THR A 311 18.94 9.41 -19.61
CA THR A 311 18.75 10.37 -18.53
C THR A 311 17.29 10.71 -18.21
N ASP A 312 16.34 10.35 -19.07
CA ASP A 312 14.92 10.65 -18.89
C ASP A 312 14.32 9.94 -17.66
N ILE A 313 14.92 8.82 -17.24
CA ILE A 313 14.54 8.08 -16.04
C ILE A 313 14.69 8.90 -14.74
N PHE A 314 15.44 10.01 -14.79
CA PHE A 314 15.63 10.91 -13.66
C PHE A 314 14.61 12.07 -13.65
N THR A 315 13.60 12.06 -14.52
CA THR A 315 12.57 13.10 -14.52
C THR A 315 11.40 12.74 -13.60
N PHE A 316 10.47 13.66 -13.39
CA PHE A 316 9.21 13.38 -12.68
C PHE A 316 8.16 12.70 -13.57
N ASP A 317 8.40 12.62 -14.88
CA ASP A 317 7.44 12.07 -15.81
C ASP A 317 7.31 10.55 -15.58
N THR A 318 6.09 10.09 -15.36
CA THR A 318 5.79 8.68 -15.15
C THR A 318 5.26 8.01 -16.42
N GLU A 319 4.97 8.79 -17.47
CA GLU A 319 4.40 8.33 -18.74
C GLU A 319 5.37 8.46 -19.91
N SER A 320 6.41 9.27 -19.79
CA SER A 320 7.48 9.42 -20.78
C SER A 320 8.84 9.01 -20.21
N GLY A 321 9.65 8.31 -21.00
CA GLY A 321 11.03 7.97 -20.65
C GLY A 321 11.68 7.10 -21.73
N ILE A 322 12.60 6.23 -21.32
CA ILE A 322 13.31 5.35 -22.26
C ILE A 322 12.46 4.16 -22.67
N THR A 323 12.49 3.85 -23.96
CA THR A 323 11.86 2.66 -24.54
C THR A 323 12.91 1.81 -25.27
N PHE A 324 12.91 0.52 -24.99
CA PHE A 324 13.82 -0.47 -25.60
C PHE A 324 13.08 -1.39 -26.58
N ASP A 325 13.76 -1.82 -27.64
CA ASP A 325 13.36 -3.01 -28.40
C ASP A 325 13.67 -4.26 -27.56
N ALA A 326 12.61 -4.91 -27.08
CA ALA A 326 12.68 -6.05 -26.19
C ALA A 326 12.35 -7.39 -26.88
N LYS A 327 12.42 -7.48 -28.23
CA LYS A 327 12.16 -8.73 -28.97
C LYS A 327 13.00 -9.91 -28.50
N ASN A 328 14.26 -9.66 -28.15
CA ASN A 328 15.22 -10.68 -27.68
C ASN A 328 15.57 -10.54 -26.20
N ALA A 329 14.83 -9.71 -25.45
CA ALA A 329 15.06 -9.51 -24.03
C ALA A 329 14.44 -10.68 -23.25
N THR A 330 15.29 -11.64 -22.87
CA THR A 330 14.93 -12.82 -22.06
C THR A 330 15.57 -12.74 -20.68
N TYR A 331 15.26 -13.68 -19.80
CA TYR A 331 15.91 -13.76 -18.48
C TYR A 331 17.44 -13.93 -18.60
N GLU A 332 17.89 -14.73 -19.57
CA GLU A 332 19.31 -15.00 -19.84
C GLU A 332 20.00 -13.88 -20.61
N ASN A 333 19.22 -13.08 -21.36
CA ASN A 333 19.69 -11.91 -22.11
C ASN A 333 18.79 -10.69 -21.81
N PRO A 334 18.87 -10.12 -20.60
CA PRO A 334 18.00 -9.02 -20.22
C PRO A 334 18.49 -7.67 -20.76
N ILE A 335 17.60 -6.69 -20.82
CA ILE A 335 18.00 -5.28 -20.89
C ILE A 335 18.61 -4.93 -19.54
N VAL A 336 19.78 -4.28 -19.54
CA VAL A 336 20.50 -3.92 -18.31
C VAL A 336 20.91 -2.46 -18.38
N ILE A 337 20.45 -1.67 -17.40
CA ILE A 337 20.93 -0.32 -17.16
C ILE A 337 21.63 -0.25 -15.79
N GLU A 338 22.70 0.51 -15.73
CA GLU A 338 23.42 0.81 -14.50
C GLU A 338 23.44 2.33 -14.27
N ILE A 339 23.06 2.75 -13.07
CA ILE A 339 23.15 4.14 -12.61
C ILE A 339 24.33 4.23 -11.66
N ASN A 340 25.28 5.12 -11.95
CA ASN A 340 26.40 5.42 -11.09
C ASN A 340 26.07 6.63 -10.22
N THR A 341 26.01 6.43 -8.91
CA THR A 341 25.77 7.46 -7.90
C THR A 341 27.02 7.83 -7.12
N PHE A 342 28.22 7.40 -7.55
CA PHE A 342 29.47 7.59 -6.80
C PHE A 342 29.83 9.06 -6.54
N SER A 343 29.45 9.98 -7.44
CA SER A 343 29.67 11.43 -7.30
C SER A 343 28.84 12.06 -6.18
N ASP A 344 27.67 11.49 -5.87
CA ASP A 344 26.79 11.90 -4.77
C ASP A 344 26.09 10.66 -4.17
N PRO A 345 26.83 9.83 -3.39
CA PRO A 345 26.36 8.55 -2.91
C PRO A 345 25.14 8.66 -2.00
N ILE A 346 24.23 7.70 -2.12
CA ILE A 346 22.97 7.72 -1.38
C ILE A 346 23.15 6.87 -0.12
N LEU A 347 23.20 7.54 1.03
CA LEU A 347 23.37 6.88 2.33
C LEU A 347 22.06 6.25 2.78
N TYR A 348 22.13 5.03 3.31
CA TYR A 348 20.98 4.23 3.75
C TYR A 348 19.85 4.21 2.71
N ALA A 349 20.21 3.83 1.48
CA ALA A 349 19.33 3.85 0.32
C ALA A 349 18.29 2.72 0.41
N ALA A 350 17.02 3.07 0.23
CA ALA A 350 15.89 2.16 0.31
C ALA A 350 14.81 2.57 -0.70
N PHE A 351 13.83 1.68 -0.93
CA PHE A 351 12.72 1.89 -1.86
C PHE A 351 13.16 2.23 -3.27
N LEU A 352 14.11 1.44 -3.79
CA LEU A 352 14.41 1.52 -5.20
C LEU A 352 13.14 1.20 -5.97
N THR A 353 12.68 2.17 -6.74
CA THR A 353 11.41 2.15 -7.45
C THR A 353 11.70 2.35 -8.93
N VAL A 354 11.14 1.47 -9.76
CA VAL A 354 11.17 1.61 -11.21
C VAL A 354 9.74 1.70 -11.69
N MET A 355 9.47 2.73 -12.48
CA MET A 355 8.19 3.00 -13.09
C MET A 355 8.31 2.81 -14.60
N SER A 356 7.23 2.30 -15.18
CA SER A 356 7.00 2.17 -16.60
C SER A 356 5.79 3.00 -16.97
N SER A 357 5.75 3.51 -18.20
CA SER A 357 4.53 4.11 -18.73
C SER A 357 3.42 3.07 -18.83
N TRP A 358 2.17 3.53 -18.79
CA TRP A 358 1.03 2.62 -18.77
C TRP A 358 1.08 1.58 -19.90
N GLY A 359 1.08 0.30 -19.55
CA GLY A 359 1.06 -0.83 -20.49
C GLY A 359 2.43 -1.25 -21.05
N SER A 360 3.50 -0.48 -20.83
CA SER A 360 4.85 -0.77 -21.33
C SER A 360 5.74 -1.51 -20.31
N GLN A 361 5.19 -1.88 -19.16
CA GLN A 361 5.93 -2.55 -18.09
C GLN A 361 6.52 -3.89 -18.55
N PRO A 362 7.77 -4.19 -18.15
CA PRO A 362 8.36 -5.52 -18.26
C PRO A 362 7.53 -6.59 -17.57
N GLN A 363 7.59 -7.80 -18.12
CA GLN A 363 7.18 -9.02 -17.44
C GLN A 363 8.17 -9.41 -16.34
N GLY A 364 9.46 -9.15 -16.55
CA GLY A 364 10.51 -9.45 -15.59
C GLY A 364 11.26 -8.21 -15.16
N PHE A 365 11.51 -8.11 -13.85
CA PHE A 365 12.40 -7.12 -13.25
C PHE A 365 13.41 -7.81 -12.33
N GLU A 366 14.62 -7.30 -12.28
CA GLU A 366 15.58 -7.53 -11.20
C GLU A 366 16.27 -6.20 -10.88
N MET A 367 16.25 -5.81 -9.61
CA MET A 367 16.85 -4.57 -9.14
C MET A 367 17.92 -4.88 -8.10
N GLU A 368 19.09 -4.29 -8.27
CA GLU A 368 20.24 -4.48 -7.39
C GLU A 368 20.83 -3.11 -6.99
N MET A 369 21.32 -3.01 -5.76
CA MET A 369 22.08 -1.85 -5.28
C MET A 369 23.48 -2.28 -4.86
N TYR A 370 24.51 -1.54 -5.25
CA TYR A 370 25.88 -1.78 -4.82
C TYR A 370 26.18 -0.99 -3.55
N ASP A 371 26.49 -1.71 -2.48
CA ASP A 371 26.89 -1.12 -1.21
C ASP A 371 28.41 -0.94 -1.15
N GLU A 372 28.84 0.31 -1.10
CA GLU A 372 30.26 0.68 -1.03
C GLU A 372 30.92 0.27 0.29
N LEU A 373 30.15 0.06 1.37
CA LEU A 373 30.73 -0.38 2.65
C LEU A 373 31.02 -1.88 2.65
N SER A 374 30.05 -2.71 2.27
CA SER A 374 30.23 -4.16 2.19
C SER A 374 30.86 -4.67 0.89
N LYS A 375 31.03 -3.79 -0.11
CA LYS A 375 31.58 -4.08 -1.45
C LYS A 375 30.79 -5.13 -2.23
N LYS A 376 29.47 -5.21 -2.02
CA LYS A 376 28.60 -6.23 -2.63
C LYS A 376 27.44 -5.60 -3.39
N TRP A 377 27.01 -6.30 -4.44
CA TRP A 377 25.68 -6.11 -5.01
C TRP A 377 24.65 -6.82 -4.12
N ILE A 378 23.62 -6.09 -3.75
CA ILE A 378 22.50 -6.58 -2.95
C ILE A 378 21.27 -6.56 -3.86
N GLY A 379 20.72 -7.74 -4.16
CA GLY A 379 19.44 -7.86 -4.86
C GLY A 379 18.31 -7.36 -3.96
N VAL A 380 17.56 -6.38 -4.43
CA VAL A 380 16.57 -5.67 -3.59
C VAL A 380 15.14 -5.82 -4.05
N HIS A 381 14.91 -6.16 -5.30
CA HIS A 381 13.59 -6.44 -5.82
C HIS A 381 13.69 -7.32 -7.06
N TRP A 382 12.68 -8.16 -7.28
CA TRP A 382 12.58 -8.96 -8.48
C TRP A 382 11.12 -9.36 -8.74
N THR A 383 10.75 -9.47 -10.01
CA THR A 383 9.42 -9.93 -10.44
C THR A 383 9.54 -10.84 -11.66
N LYS A 384 8.57 -11.74 -11.82
CA LYS A 384 8.42 -12.58 -13.01
C LYS A 384 6.97 -12.53 -13.49
N ASN A 385 6.77 -12.56 -14.81
CA ASN A 385 5.44 -12.53 -15.46
C ASN A 385 4.54 -11.35 -15.06
N ASN A 386 5.10 -10.21 -14.67
CA ASN A 386 4.33 -8.99 -14.38
C ASN A 386 3.49 -8.55 -15.59
N ARG A 387 2.16 -8.51 -15.43
CA ARG A 387 1.23 -8.06 -16.47
C ARG A 387 0.61 -6.70 -16.22
N SER A 388 0.53 -6.23 -14.98
CA SER A 388 -0.30 -5.08 -14.61
C SER A 388 0.41 -3.99 -13.82
N GLN A 389 1.53 -4.28 -13.16
CA GLN A 389 2.20 -3.31 -12.30
C GLN A 389 3.16 -2.45 -13.10
N ALA A 390 2.72 -1.23 -13.38
CA ALA A 390 3.57 -0.18 -13.94
C ALA A 390 4.62 0.35 -12.95
N ILE A 391 4.51 0.00 -11.66
CA ILE A 391 5.43 0.44 -10.61
C ILE A 391 5.93 -0.78 -9.86
N ALA A 392 7.24 -1.02 -9.92
CA ALA A 392 7.93 -2.04 -9.15
C ALA A 392 8.78 -1.34 -8.07
N VAL A 393 8.68 -1.78 -6.81
CA VAL A 393 9.32 -1.11 -5.68
C VAL A 393 9.93 -2.12 -4.71
N SER A 394 11.18 -1.88 -4.30
CA SER A 394 11.86 -2.71 -3.32
C SER A 394 11.20 -2.65 -1.94
N ALA A 395 11.37 -3.74 -1.18
CA ALA A 395 10.90 -3.82 0.19
C ALA A 395 11.68 -2.86 1.12
N PRO A 396 11.09 -2.41 2.25
CA PRO A 396 11.76 -1.52 3.21
C PRO A 396 13.09 -2.05 3.73
N TRP A 397 13.18 -3.36 3.95
CA TRP A 397 14.37 -4.01 4.51
C TRP A 397 15.44 -4.33 3.47
N ALA A 398 15.13 -4.19 2.18
CA ALA A 398 16.04 -4.44 1.08
C ALA A 398 16.79 -3.14 0.73
N MET A 399 17.88 -2.89 1.45
CA MET A 399 18.58 -1.61 1.46
C MET A 399 20.11 -1.74 1.46
N VAL A 400 20.78 -0.62 1.27
CA VAL A 400 22.26 -0.51 1.33
C VAL A 400 22.70 0.71 2.12
N ASP A 401 23.79 0.59 2.88
CA ASP A 401 24.29 1.67 3.75
C ASP A 401 24.92 2.83 2.96
N LYS A 402 25.63 2.53 1.87
CA LYS A 402 26.19 3.56 0.97
C LYS A 402 26.06 3.13 -0.48
N CYS A 403 24.95 3.51 -1.12
CA CYS A 403 24.70 3.20 -2.53
C CYS A 403 25.58 4.04 -3.45
N THR A 404 26.49 3.39 -4.17
CA THR A 404 27.31 4.02 -5.22
C THR A 404 26.96 3.56 -6.63
N LYS A 405 26.21 2.45 -6.77
CA LYS A 405 25.66 2.00 -8.06
C LYS A 405 24.31 1.33 -7.89
N ILE A 406 23.49 1.42 -8.93
CA ILE A 406 22.20 0.74 -9.04
C ILE A 406 22.21 -0.02 -10.36
N ARG A 407 21.68 -1.25 -10.36
CA ARG A 407 21.46 -2.02 -11.58
C ARG A 407 19.99 -2.38 -11.69
N ILE A 408 19.42 -2.16 -12.86
CA ILE A 408 18.07 -2.59 -13.21
C ILE A 408 18.17 -3.49 -14.42
N LYS A 409 17.65 -4.71 -14.30
CA LYS A 409 17.48 -5.66 -15.38
C LYS A 409 16.00 -5.82 -15.67
N CYS A 410 15.64 -5.86 -16.94
CA CYS A 410 14.28 -6.13 -17.35
C CYS A 410 14.19 -6.99 -18.61
N TRP A 411 13.14 -7.79 -18.71
CA TRP A 411 12.92 -8.73 -19.82
C TRP A 411 11.44 -9.04 -19.99
N GLY A 412 11.07 -9.56 -21.17
CA GLY A 412 9.69 -9.89 -21.53
C GLY A 412 8.77 -8.66 -21.65
N SER A 413 8.07 -8.53 -22.76
CA SER A 413 7.19 -7.37 -23.04
C SER A 413 5.71 -7.75 -22.99
N ASN A 414 4.90 -6.88 -22.39
CA ASN A 414 3.43 -6.98 -22.43
C ASN A 414 2.81 -6.47 -23.74
N LEU A 415 3.56 -5.71 -24.54
CA LEU A 415 3.07 -5.12 -25.78
C LEU A 415 3.25 -6.06 -26.98
N ALA A 416 2.32 -5.95 -27.93
CA ALA A 416 2.38 -6.69 -29.20
C ALA A 416 3.65 -6.35 -30.01
N ASN A 417 4.08 -5.08 -29.96
CA ASN A 417 5.28 -4.59 -30.64
C ASN A 417 6.60 -5.00 -29.94
N LYS A 418 6.52 -5.72 -28.83
CA LYS A 418 7.66 -6.21 -28.03
C LYS A 418 8.58 -5.10 -27.51
N GLN A 419 8.01 -3.99 -27.08
CA GLN A 419 8.76 -2.90 -26.45
C GLN A 419 8.61 -2.92 -24.92
N ILE A 420 9.62 -2.40 -24.23
CA ILE A 420 9.63 -2.18 -22.78
C ILE A 420 9.94 -0.72 -22.51
N GLY A 421 9.15 -0.06 -21.66
CA GLY A 421 9.38 1.31 -21.22
C GLY A 421 9.84 1.39 -19.77
N ILE A 422 10.80 2.28 -19.49
CA ILE A 422 11.14 2.74 -18.14
C ILE A 422 10.97 4.26 -18.14
N SER A 423 9.91 4.75 -17.49
CA SER A 423 9.62 6.18 -17.42
C SER A 423 10.44 6.85 -16.33
N ARG A 424 10.56 6.21 -15.16
CA ARG A 424 11.22 6.82 -14.00
C ARG A 424 11.90 5.80 -13.13
N VAL A 425 13.04 6.19 -12.55
CA VAL A 425 13.67 5.48 -11.44
C VAL A 425 13.75 6.44 -10.27
N MET A 426 13.15 6.03 -9.16
CA MET A 426 13.13 6.77 -7.90
C MET A 426 13.84 5.97 -6.82
N MET A 427 14.46 6.66 -5.89
CA MET A 427 14.99 6.02 -4.67
C MET A 427 14.86 6.99 -3.51
N THR A 428 14.76 6.45 -2.30
CA THR A 428 14.76 7.26 -1.07
C THR A 428 16.02 6.99 -0.26
N SER A 429 16.43 7.97 0.53
CA SER A 429 17.40 7.76 1.60
C SER A 429 16.69 7.73 2.92
N THR A 430 16.99 6.75 3.77
CA THR A 430 16.48 6.73 5.15
C THR A 430 17.30 7.62 6.10
N LYS A 431 18.29 8.37 5.59
CA LYS A 431 19.09 9.35 6.34
C LYS A 431 19.02 10.77 5.81
N LEU A 432 18.86 10.95 4.51
CA LEU A 432 18.95 12.24 3.85
C LEU A 432 17.57 12.61 3.27
N GLY A 433 17.23 13.91 3.27
CA GLY A 433 16.01 14.39 2.62
C GLY A 433 16.13 14.29 1.09
N GLY A 434 15.02 14.05 0.39
CA GLY A 434 15.03 13.89 -1.06
C GLY A 434 15.53 15.12 -1.82
N LYS A 435 15.72 14.93 -3.12
CA LYS A 435 16.34 15.92 -4.02
C LYS A 435 15.34 16.43 -5.06
N ALA A 436 14.08 16.04 -4.96
CA ALA A 436 13.04 16.42 -5.89
C ALA A 436 12.42 17.76 -5.47
N TYR A 437 12.59 18.76 -6.34
CA TYR A 437 11.95 20.06 -6.21
C TYR A 437 10.61 20.04 -6.95
N LEU A 438 9.53 20.47 -6.28
CA LEU A 438 8.27 20.84 -6.91
C LEU A 438 8.10 22.36 -6.73
N PRO A 439 8.09 23.18 -7.81
CA PRO A 439 7.55 24.51 -7.70
C PRO A 439 6.05 24.39 -7.42
N TYR A 440 5.56 25.17 -6.47
CA TYR A 440 4.13 25.41 -6.30
C TYR A 440 3.60 26.06 -7.57
N THR A 441 2.65 25.41 -8.25
CA THR A 441 1.82 26.10 -9.23
C THR A 441 0.66 26.72 -8.48
N GLU A 442 0.70 28.05 -8.31
CA GLU A 442 -0.52 28.80 -7.98
C GLU A 442 -1.52 28.59 -9.13
N TYR A 443 -2.45 27.66 -8.95
CA TYR A 443 -3.73 27.81 -9.59
C TYR A 443 -4.47 28.90 -8.81
N GLN A 444 -4.57 30.10 -9.40
CA GLN A 444 -5.63 31.01 -9.00
C GLN A 444 -6.94 30.27 -9.18
N ARG A 445 -7.54 29.87 -8.06
CA ARG A 445 -8.95 29.51 -8.03
C ARG A 445 -9.70 30.76 -7.64
N GLU A 446 -10.38 31.37 -8.60
CA GLU A 446 -11.55 32.17 -8.26
C GLU A 446 -12.44 31.28 -7.37
N LEU A 447 -12.73 31.76 -6.17
CA LEU A 447 -13.55 31.03 -5.20
C LEU A 447 -14.88 30.67 -5.86
N PRO A 448 -15.32 29.42 -5.65
CA PRO A 448 -16.64 29.27 -5.07
C PRO A 448 -16.55 28.51 -3.75
N GLU A 449 -17.49 28.85 -2.88
CA GLU A 449 -17.76 28.26 -1.57
C GLU A 449 -17.58 26.73 -1.57
N ILE A 450 -16.59 26.23 -0.83
CA ILE A 450 -16.37 24.79 -0.62
C ILE A 450 -16.85 24.44 0.78
N SER A 451 -18.07 23.91 0.85
CA SER A 451 -18.43 22.95 1.89
C SER A 451 -17.55 21.71 1.71
N PHE A 452 -16.55 21.55 2.57
CA PHE A 452 -15.84 20.29 2.65
C PHE A 452 -16.82 19.20 3.12
N PRO A 453 -16.92 18.05 2.43
CA PRO A 453 -17.50 16.88 3.07
C PRO A 453 -16.68 16.62 4.35
N PRO A 454 -17.32 16.25 5.48
CA PRO A 454 -16.61 16.04 6.72
C PRO A 454 -15.56 14.96 6.50
N THR A 455 -14.29 15.36 6.54
CA THR A 455 -13.22 14.43 6.85
C THR A 455 -13.60 13.77 8.17
N LEU A 456 -13.64 12.43 8.18
CA LEU A 456 -13.97 11.65 9.36
C LEU A 456 -13.26 12.24 10.59
N PRO A 457 -13.96 12.42 11.73
CA PRO A 457 -13.33 12.86 12.97
C PRO A 457 -12.13 11.94 13.27
N ASN A 458 -10.96 12.52 13.58
CA ASN A 458 -9.72 11.86 14.02
C ASN A 458 -8.68 11.40 12.98
N LYS A 459 -8.77 11.76 11.69
CA LYS A 459 -7.64 11.49 10.78
C LYS A 459 -6.54 12.55 10.91
N LYS A 460 -5.36 12.12 11.39
CA LYS A 460 -4.11 12.88 11.42
C LYS A 460 -3.54 12.92 9.99
N ILE A 461 -3.37 14.08 9.37
CA ILE A 461 -2.88 14.15 7.99
C ILE A 461 -1.81 15.24 7.87
N MET A 462 -0.61 14.84 7.44
CA MET A 462 0.53 15.65 7.05
C MET A 462 1.05 15.05 5.75
N VAL A 463 0.48 15.43 4.61
CA VAL A 463 0.68 14.80 3.28
C VAL A 463 2.15 14.89 2.84
N GLY A 464 2.90 15.85 3.38
CA GLY A 464 4.34 15.71 3.47
C GLY A 464 5.06 16.75 4.35
N ASP A 465 6.40 16.75 4.32
CA ASP A 465 7.27 17.67 5.07
C ASP A 465 7.05 19.13 4.68
N GLN A 466 6.55 19.39 3.47
CA GLN A 466 6.09 20.71 3.05
C GLN A 466 4.91 21.20 3.90
N ASP A 467 4.09 20.31 4.44
CA ASP A 467 2.96 20.66 5.31
C ASP A 467 3.43 20.95 6.75
N ASP A 468 4.73 20.80 7.04
CA ASP A 468 5.32 21.13 8.35
C ASP A 468 5.46 22.65 8.54
N VAL A 469 4.48 23.25 9.20
CA VAL A 469 4.55 24.68 9.52
C VAL A 469 5.58 25.01 10.61
N LEU A 470 6.20 24.01 11.23
CA LEU A 470 7.27 24.19 12.22
C LEU A 470 8.67 23.91 11.65
N LEU A 471 8.79 23.53 10.39
CA LEU A 471 10.10 23.40 9.75
C LEU A 471 10.85 24.74 9.76
N LEU A 472 12.09 24.75 10.26
CA LEU A 472 12.89 25.96 10.53
C LEU A 472 12.20 26.98 11.47
N ALA A 473 11.34 26.53 12.39
CA ALA A 473 10.68 27.41 13.35
C ALA A 473 11.67 28.20 14.22
N ASP A 474 12.86 27.68 14.51
CA ASP A 474 13.90 28.42 15.26
C ASP A 474 14.40 29.68 14.54
N LYS A 475 14.24 29.75 13.21
CA LYS A 475 14.59 30.92 12.40
C LYS A 475 13.47 31.94 12.30
N ARG A 476 12.21 31.49 12.44
CA ARG A 476 11.02 32.31 12.24
C ARG A 476 10.41 32.80 13.54
N TYR A 477 10.55 32.02 14.59
CA TYR A 477 9.85 32.19 15.85
C TYR A 477 10.83 32.12 17.01
N LYS A 478 10.45 32.74 18.12
CA LYS A 478 11.26 32.69 19.33
C LYS A 478 11.06 31.34 20.01
N VAL A 479 12.11 30.52 20.05
CA VAL A 479 12.12 29.23 20.75
C VAL A 479 12.85 29.37 22.07
N ASN A 480 12.14 29.18 23.18
CA ASN A 480 12.69 29.25 24.54
C ASN A 480 12.74 27.86 25.18
N LEU A 481 13.75 27.63 26.01
CA LEU A 481 13.90 26.40 26.80
C LEU A 481 13.86 26.70 28.31
N PRO A 482 12.71 27.09 28.90
CA PRO A 482 12.66 27.61 30.28
C PRO A 482 12.78 26.52 31.38
N GLY A 483 12.85 25.24 30.99
CA GLY A 483 12.95 24.11 31.92
C GLY A 483 14.39 23.70 32.23
N ALA A 484 14.60 22.40 32.41
CA ALA A 484 15.92 21.80 32.59
C ALA A 484 16.87 22.19 31.44
N PRO A 485 18.15 22.49 31.74
CA PRO A 485 19.12 22.89 30.73
C PRO A 485 19.36 21.75 29.75
N LYS A 486 19.47 22.07 28.44
CA LYS A 486 19.87 21.08 27.44
C LYS A 486 21.29 20.58 27.74
N SER A 487 21.50 19.27 27.61
CA SER A 487 22.81 18.66 27.84
C SER A 487 23.64 18.50 26.56
N ALA A 488 23.01 18.36 25.40
CA ALA A 488 23.71 18.27 24.11
C ALA A 488 22.80 18.67 22.93
N GLY A 489 23.39 18.81 21.75
CA GLY A 489 22.65 19.14 20.52
C GLY A 489 22.26 20.62 20.40
N ASN A 490 21.53 20.94 19.34
CA ASN A 490 21.17 22.30 18.95
C ASN A 490 19.65 22.52 18.97
N ILE A 491 19.21 23.75 19.24
CA ILE A 491 17.77 24.07 19.24
C ILE A 491 17.18 23.93 17.84
N TRP A 492 17.89 24.44 16.82
CA TRP A 492 17.47 24.38 15.41
C TRP A 492 17.27 22.94 14.93
N ALA A 493 17.97 21.98 15.52
CA ALA A 493 17.89 20.58 15.13
C ALA A 493 16.51 19.96 15.37
N MET A 494 15.74 20.47 16.34
CA MET A 494 14.37 20.00 16.57
C MET A 494 13.39 20.43 15.48
N PHE A 495 13.79 21.36 14.61
CA PHE A 495 12.97 21.90 13.52
C PHE A 495 13.62 21.63 12.16
N SER A 496 14.41 20.57 12.09
CA SER A 496 15.24 20.22 10.96
C SER A 496 14.72 18.98 10.24
N MET A 497 14.81 18.95 8.91
CA MET A 497 14.62 17.71 8.12
C MET A 497 15.86 16.83 8.11
N ARG A 498 17.02 17.35 8.52
CA ARG A 498 18.25 16.56 8.60
C ARG A 498 18.09 15.50 9.69
N ARG A 499 18.15 14.23 9.27
CA ARG A 499 18.04 13.11 10.22
C ARG A 499 19.24 13.05 11.14
N GLU A 500 19.03 12.47 12.32
CA GLU A 500 19.99 12.41 13.44
C GLU A 500 20.42 13.75 14.04
N GLN A 501 19.88 14.88 13.58
CA GLN A 501 20.02 16.14 14.32
C GLN A 501 19.13 16.07 15.57
N PHE A 502 19.60 16.67 16.66
CA PHE A 502 18.86 16.62 17.92
C PHE A 502 19.09 17.80 18.86
N CYS A 503 18.17 17.92 19.81
CA CYS A 503 18.39 18.57 21.11
C CYS A 503 18.15 17.54 22.21
N ARG A 504 19.04 17.46 23.20
CA ARG A 504 19.01 16.40 24.22
C ARG A 504 19.10 16.95 25.63
N TRP A 505 18.47 16.24 26.56
CA TRP A 505 18.52 16.45 28.00
C TRP A 505 18.98 15.19 28.70
N THR A 506 19.64 15.37 29.84
CA THR A 506 20.07 14.29 30.73
C THR A 506 19.23 14.34 31.99
N ASN A 507 18.54 13.24 32.27
CA ASN A 507 17.71 13.04 33.46
C ASN A 507 16.68 14.17 33.75
N PRO A 508 15.81 14.56 32.80
CA PRO A 508 14.71 15.47 33.11
C PRO A 508 13.75 14.82 34.12
N THR A 509 13.36 15.53 35.17
CA THR A 509 12.48 15.02 36.24
C THR A 509 11.12 15.71 36.24
N VAL A 510 10.17 15.24 37.03
CA VAL A 510 8.86 15.93 37.18
C VAL A 510 9.03 17.32 37.82
N ALA A 511 9.98 17.46 38.77
CA ALA A 511 10.26 18.73 39.44
C ALA A 511 11.12 19.68 38.59
N ALA A 512 11.94 19.14 37.69
CA ALA A 512 12.76 19.88 36.74
C ALA A 512 12.62 19.28 35.33
N PRO A 513 11.48 19.52 34.64
CA PRO A 513 11.23 18.96 33.32
C PRO A 513 11.98 19.72 32.24
N ALA A 514 12.26 19.08 31.12
CA ALA A 514 12.65 19.79 29.91
C ALA A 514 11.40 20.52 29.35
N ILE A 515 11.52 21.82 29.08
CA ILE A 515 10.41 22.61 28.52
C ILE A 515 10.89 23.22 27.22
N ILE A 516 10.11 23.04 26.15
CA ILE A 516 10.33 23.67 24.84
C ILE A 516 9.11 24.55 24.56
N GLU A 517 9.34 25.84 24.37
CA GLU A 517 8.28 26.82 24.09
C GLU A 517 8.55 27.50 22.76
N ILE A 518 7.54 27.52 21.89
CA ILE A 518 7.56 28.20 20.60
C ILE A 518 6.58 29.37 20.69
N ASP A 519 7.06 30.59 20.49
CA ASP A 519 6.27 31.82 20.55
C ASP A 519 6.11 32.42 19.15
N PHE A 520 4.86 32.42 18.66
CA PHE A 520 4.50 32.95 17.34
C PHE A 520 4.27 34.47 17.34
N GLY A 521 4.39 35.13 18.50
CA GLY A 521 4.24 36.57 18.62
C GLY A 521 2.80 37.03 18.41
N ASP A 522 2.60 38.13 17.71
CA ASP A 522 1.28 38.70 17.38
C ASP A 522 0.63 38.08 16.13
N LYS A 523 1.36 37.22 15.41
CA LYS A 523 0.90 36.49 14.22
C LYS A 523 0.76 35.00 14.55
N PRO A 524 -0.40 34.54 15.06
CA PRO A 524 -0.58 33.16 15.45
C PRO A 524 -0.49 32.21 14.25
N LEU A 525 -0.17 30.94 14.50
CA LEU A 525 -0.48 29.88 13.54
C LEU A 525 -2.00 29.78 13.42
N GLN A 526 -2.52 30.05 12.23
CA GLN A 526 -3.94 29.98 11.94
C GLN A 526 -4.34 28.56 11.59
N PHE A 527 -5.52 28.13 12.04
CA PHE A 527 -6.10 26.83 11.71
C PHE A 527 -5.16 25.64 11.96
N LEU A 528 -4.42 25.66 13.07
CA LEU A 528 -3.60 24.51 13.49
C LEU A 528 -4.47 23.26 13.53
N GLU A 529 -4.07 22.19 12.84
CA GLU A 529 -4.82 20.93 12.72
C GLU A 529 -4.21 19.84 13.62
N SER A 530 -2.88 19.72 13.61
CA SER A 530 -2.17 18.69 14.35
C SER A 530 -0.77 19.13 14.77
N ILE A 531 -0.23 18.50 15.81
CA ILE A 531 1.12 18.76 16.30
C ILE A 531 1.78 17.46 16.75
N GLY A 532 3.07 17.31 16.45
CA GLY A 532 3.84 16.18 16.86
C GLY A 532 5.25 16.50 17.34
N ILE A 533 5.81 15.53 18.06
CA ILE A 533 7.17 15.53 18.57
C ILE A 533 7.75 14.12 18.46
N GLU A 534 8.99 14.03 18.01
CA GLU A 534 9.70 12.79 17.78
C GLU A 534 10.99 12.72 18.59
N PHE A 535 11.30 11.51 19.03
CA PHE A 535 12.40 11.22 19.95
C PHE A 535 13.43 10.27 19.34
N GLY A 536 14.63 10.31 19.90
CA GLY A 536 15.70 9.38 19.56
C GLY A 536 15.41 7.95 20.04
N TRP A 537 15.81 6.97 19.23
CA TRP A 537 15.79 5.57 19.63
C TRP A 537 16.60 5.38 20.92
N THR A 538 16.02 4.67 21.89
CA THR A 538 16.55 4.48 23.26
C THR A 538 16.73 5.75 24.10
N GLU A 539 16.23 6.89 23.64
CA GLU A 539 16.30 8.18 24.35
C GLU A 539 14.90 8.83 24.39
N THR A 540 13.87 8.04 24.68
CA THR A 540 12.46 8.46 24.75
C THR A 540 12.04 8.85 26.16
N PRO A 541 11.13 9.84 26.32
CA PRO A 541 10.61 10.22 27.62
C PRO A 541 9.39 9.40 28.05
N LYS A 542 9.18 9.29 29.36
CA LYS A 542 8.01 8.62 29.95
C LYS A 542 6.79 9.53 30.02
N ASN A 543 6.99 10.83 30.26
CA ASN A 543 5.90 11.81 30.38
C ASN A 543 6.07 12.95 29.38
N ILE A 544 5.01 13.25 28.63
CA ILE A 544 4.94 14.37 27.69
C ILE A 544 3.63 15.14 27.91
N LYS A 545 3.74 16.44 28.16
CA LYS A 545 2.59 17.37 28.17
C LYS A 545 2.72 18.35 27.02
N ILE A 546 1.67 18.49 26.21
CA ILE A 546 1.59 19.46 25.12
C ILE A 546 0.51 20.47 25.48
N GLU A 547 0.85 21.75 25.41
CA GLU A 547 -0.04 22.88 25.71
C GLU A 547 0.04 23.93 24.60
N ARG A 548 -0.99 24.76 24.52
CA ARG A 548 -1.05 25.89 23.58
C ARG A 548 -1.67 27.13 24.21
N VAL A 549 -1.47 28.28 23.59
CA VAL A 549 -2.20 29.53 23.88
C VAL A 549 -3.04 29.91 22.66
N THR A 550 -4.35 30.12 22.81
CA THR A 550 -5.28 30.36 21.67
C THR A 550 -5.74 31.82 21.51
N SER A 551 -5.36 32.70 22.43
CA SER A 551 -5.61 34.15 22.36
C SER A 551 -4.33 34.92 22.67
N LEU A 552 -4.16 36.10 22.09
CA LEU A 552 -2.99 36.94 22.37
C LEU A 552 -2.91 37.23 23.88
N ASN A 553 -1.76 36.93 24.50
CA ASN A 553 -1.53 37.00 25.95
C ASN A 553 -2.43 36.08 26.81
N GLY A 554 -3.09 35.09 26.21
CA GLY A 554 -3.90 34.12 26.92
C GLY A 554 -3.09 33.13 27.77
N SER A 555 -3.79 32.36 28.60
CA SER A 555 -3.19 31.29 29.39
C SER A 555 -2.97 30.01 28.56
N TYR A 556 -2.05 29.16 29.02
CA TYR A 556 -1.86 27.83 28.43
C TYR A 556 -3.08 26.95 28.67
N VAL A 557 -3.51 26.28 27.61
CA VAL A 557 -4.54 25.25 27.61
C VAL A 557 -3.88 23.93 27.22
N GLN A 558 -4.18 22.87 27.97
CA GLN A 558 -3.65 21.54 27.71
C GLN A 558 -4.25 20.96 26.41
N LEU A 559 -3.37 20.51 25.51
CA LEU A 559 -3.73 19.73 24.33
C LEU A 559 -3.68 18.23 24.63
N SER A 560 -2.59 17.79 25.26
CA SER A 560 -2.38 16.39 25.58
C SER A 560 -1.51 16.25 26.84
N ASN A 561 -1.74 15.20 27.61
CA ASN A 561 -0.94 14.86 28.78
C ASN A 561 -0.76 13.33 28.82
N ILE A 562 0.40 12.89 28.37
CA ILE A 562 0.73 11.48 28.17
C ILE A 562 1.66 11.05 29.30
N ASN A 563 1.22 10.07 30.07
CA ASN A 563 2.00 9.43 31.12
C ASN A 563 2.26 7.98 30.73
N GLY A 564 3.49 7.49 30.94
CA GLY A 564 3.86 6.12 30.56
C GLY A 564 4.00 5.93 29.05
N ASN A 565 4.46 6.96 28.34
CA ASN A 565 4.74 6.89 26.92
C ASN A 565 5.72 5.75 26.59
N ALA A 566 5.37 4.90 25.63
CA ALA A 566 6.23 3.86 25.08
C ALA A 566 6.58 4.10 23.60
N SER A 567 6.09 5.19 23.00
CA SER A 567 6.31 5.53 21.61
C SER A 567 7.46 6.54 21.47
N ASP A 568 8.17 6.46 20.36
CA ASP A 568 9.17 7.42 19.91
C ASP A 568 8.55 8.60 19.13
N VAL A 569 7.26 8.53 18.77
CA VAL A 569 6.54 9.59 18.08
C VAL A 569 5.21 9.88 18.76
N ILE A 570 5.02 11.13 19.17
CA ILE A 570 3.73 11.62 19.64
C ILE A 570 3.15 12.53 18.59
N HIS A 571 1.95 12.22 18.10
CA HIS A 571 1.21 13.07 17.17
C HIS A 571 -0.24 13.20 17.62
N VAL A 572 -0.68 14.42 17.89
CA VAL A 572 -2.01 14.72 18.44
C VAL A 572 -2.77 15.70 17.58
N ALA A 573 -4.10 15.58 17.57
CA ALA A 573 -4.96 16.60 16.97
C ALA A 573 -4.88 17.89 17.82
N ALA A 574 -4.72 19.02 17.15
CA ALA A 574 -4.51 20.32 17.76
C ALA A 574 -5.37 21.40 17.09
N ARG A 575 -6.60 21.06 16.70
CA ARG A 575 -7.56 21.96 16.05
C ARG A 575 -7.77 23.26 16.82
N SER A 576 -7.44 24.40 16.21
CA SER A 576 -7.75 25.74 16.72
C SER A 576 -7.70 26.78 15.62
N ALA A 577 -8.59 27.78 15.69
CA ALA A 577 -8.55 28.94 14.80
C ALA A 577 -7.23 29.72 14.91
N ASN A 578 -6.72 29.93 16.14
CA ASN A 578 -5.47 30.63 16.39
C ASN A 578 -4.64 29.91 17.45
N THR A 579 -3.33 29.79 17.22
CA THR A 579 -2.34 29.36 18.21
C THR A 579 -1.19 30.36 18.29
N TYR A 580 -1.03 31.01 19.44
CA TYR A 580 0.00 32.03 19.71
C TYR A 580 1.26 31.45 20.33
N LYS A 581 1.14 30.37 21.11
CA LYS A 581 2.28 29.66 21.69
C LYS A 581 2.03 28.17 21.72
N LEU A 582 3.10 27.40 21.63
CA LEU A 582 3.12 25.96 21.89
C LEU A 582 4.14 25.67 22.99
N ARG A 583 3.81 24.71 23.87
CA ARG A 583 4.72 24.27 24.93
C ARG A 583 4.71 22.76 25.04
N PHE A 584 5.90 22.18 25.03
CA PHE A 584 6.15 20.77 25.32
C PHE A 584 6.87 20.67 26.66
N THR A 585 6.30 19.93 27.60
CA THR A 585 6.90 19.64 28.90
C THR A 585 7.22 18.14 28.97
N ILE A 586 8.49 17.80 29.11
CA ILE A 586 9.00 16.44 28.97
C ILE A 586 9.73 16.05 30.26
N SER A 587 9.37 14.89 30.84
CA SER A 587 10.01 14.41 32.07
C SER A 587 10.10 12.89 32.12
N LEU A 588 11.10 12.42 32.88
CA LEU A 588 11.50 11.03 33.06
C LEU A 588 11.96 10.36 31.76
N SER A 589 12.98 9.52 31.83
CA SER A 589 13.41 8.69 30.70
C SER A 589 12.81 7.28 30.82
N ASN A 590 12.54 6.66 29.67
CA ASN A 590 12.19 5.24 29.62
C ASN A 590 13.40 4.30 29.73
N HIS A 591 14.62 4.83 29.62
CA HIS A 591 15.84 4.03 29.49
C HIS A 591 16.86 4.33 30.59
N GLU A 592 17.70 3.34 30.89
CA GLU A 592 18.73 3.41 31.94
C GLU A 592 19.79 4.50 31.68
N ASN A 593 20.01 4.85 30.41
CA ASN A 593 20.93 5.94 30.05
C ASN A 593 20.46 7.32 30.56
N THR A 594 19.20 7.44 31.01
CA THR A 594 18.53 8.67 31.49
C THR A 594 18.43 9.79 30.45
N LEU A 595 18.79 9.51 29.20
CA LEU A 595 18.81 10.48 28.12
C LEU A 595 17.41 10.63 27.53
N VAL A 596 17.08 11.87 27.17
CA VAL A 596 15.87 12.20 26.41
C VAL A 596 16.28 13.09 25.25
N ARG A 597 16.10 12.61 24.02
CA ARG A 597 16.53 13.27 22.79
C ARG A 597 15.33 13.62 21.94
N VAL A 598 15.13 14.90 21.65
CA VAL A 598 14.13 15.37 20.67
C VAL A 598 14.81 15.50 19.32
N ASN A 599 14.31 14.75 18.35
CA ASN A 599 14.78 14.76 16.98
C ASN A 599 13.97 15.72 16.11
N ARG A 600 12.65 15.81 16.34
CA ARG A 600 11.78 16.67 15.52
C ARG A 600 10.58 17.17 16.31
N ILE A 601 10.13 18.37 15.98
CA ILE A 601 8.84 18.95 16.33
C ILE A 601 8.21 19.43 15.03
N PHE A 602 6.97 19.02 14.79
CA PHE A 602 6.27 19.30 13.54
C PHE A 602 4.81 19.65 13.79
N ALA A 603 4.18 20.36 12.85
CA ALA A 603 2.74 20.64 12.91
C ALA A 603 2.13 20.86 11.52
N THR A 604 0.81 20.70 11.41
CA THR A 604 0.06 21.02 10.19
C THR A 604 -1.04 22.03 10.45
N THR A 605 -1.42 22.79 9.42
CA THR A 605 -2.56 23.73 9.48
C THR A 605 -3.49 23.53 8.30
N GLY A 606 -4.72 24.04 8.41
CA GLY A 606 -5.71 24.01 7.33
C GLY A 606 -5.63 25.18 6.34
N ASP A 607 -4.82 26.21 6.61
CA ASP A 607 -4.85 27.48 5.86
C ASP A 607 -3.45 28.03 5.52
N ASP A 608 -2.42 27.73 6.32
CA ASP A 608 -1.05 28.09 5.94
C ASP A 608 -0.50 27.09 4.92
N TYR A 609 -0.12 27.62 3.75
CA TYR A 609 0.69 26.90 2.76
C TYR A 609 2.08 26.56 3.31
N PRO A 610 2.78 25.56 2.73
CA PRO A 610 4.18 25.28 2.99
C PRO A 610 5.06 26.55 2.98
N LYS A 611 5.56 26.99 4.13
CA LYS A 611 6.31 28.26 4.28
C LYS A 611 7.82 28.14 4.02
N VAL A 612 8.33 26.98 3.60
CA VAL A 612 9.76 26.74 3.41
C VAL A 612 10.04 26.42 1.95
N PHE A 613 10.08 27.47 1.12
CA PHE A 613 10.21 27.33 -0.32
C PHE A 613 11.66 27.09 -0.79
N VAL A 614 12.69 27.30 0.04
CA VAL A 614 14.05 27.51 -0.50
C VAL A 614 15.22 27.18 0.46
N ASN A 615 15.21 26.08 1.21
CA ASN A 615 16.44 25.74 1.94
C ASN A 615 16.63 24.25 2.15
N THR A 616 17.55 23.64 1.40
CA THR A 616 18.20 22.42 1.91
C THR A 616 19.07 22.86 3.07
N GLU A 617 18.60 22.56 4.28
CA GLU A 617 19.21 23.00 5.54
C GLU A 617 20.72 22.73 5.62
N SER A 618 21.21 21.74 4.84
CA SER A 618 22.49 21.75 4.13
C SER A 618 23.55 22.75 4.56
N ASP A 619 23.37 23.90 3.95
CA ASP A 619 24.40 24.89 3.66
C ASP A 619 23.81 26.24 3.26
N ASN A 620 22.49 26.43 3.38
CA ASN A 620 21.77 27.62 2.89
C ASN A 620 21.97 27.89 1.39
N THR A 621 22.34 26.88 0.60
CA THR A 621 22.57 27.02 -0.83
C THR A 621 21.36 26.51 -1.61
N VAL A 622 20.89 27.31 -2.58
CA VAL A 622 20.07 26.77 -3.68
C VAL A 622 21.03 26.02 -4.61
N TYR A 623 20.98 24.70 -4.60
CA TYR A 623 21.80 23.91 -5.51
C TYR A 623 21.30 24.06 -6.95
N GLY A 624 21.99 24.93 -7.69
CA GLY A 624 21.74 25.23 -9.11
C GLY A 624 21.37 26.69 -9.33
N ASP A 625 21.71 27.20 -10.50
CA ASP A 625 21.19 28.48 -10.98
C ASP A 625 19.67 28.34 -11.26
N LEU A 626 18.87 29.33 -10.88
CA LEU A 626 17.50 29.49 -11.41
C LEU A 626 17.59 29.87 -12.89
N ARG A 627 17.78 28.88 -13.76
CA ARG A 627 17.85 29.06 -15.22
C ARG A 627 16.48 28.84 -15.84
N PHE A 628 15.86 29.91 -16.29
CA PHE A 628 14.66 29.84 -17.11
C PHE A 628 15.09 29.62 -18.56
N GLY A 629 14.86 28.42 -19.10
CA GLY A 629 15.21 28.09 -20.49
C GLY A 629 14.43 28.93 -21.52
N ASP A 630 13.29 29.46 -21.10
CA ASP A 630 12.49 30.44 -21.84
C ASP A 630 12.84 31.85 -21.36
N LYS A 631 13.37 32.68 -22.26
CA LYS A 631 13.76 34.07 -21.98
C LYS A 631 12.57 34.98 -21.63
N THR A 632 11.34 34.50 -21.84
CA THR A 632 10.11 35.18 -21.42
C THR A 632 9.65 34.74 -20.02
N LYS A 633 10.36 33.84 -19.35
CA LYS A 633 10.03 33.37 -18.00
C LYS A 633 11.10 33.82 -17.00
N GLY A 634 10.67 34.06 -15.77
CA GLY A 634 11.51 34.57 -14.69
C GLY A 634 10.73 34.62 -13.38
N PRO A 635 11.36 34.96 -12.25
CA PRO A 635 10.66 35.12 -10.98
C PRO A 635 9.57 36.19 -11.13
N VAL A 636 8.35 35.89 -10.71
CA VAL A 636 7.24 36.85 -10.70
C VAL A 636 6.97 37.25 -9.26
N LEU A 637 7.00 38.55 -8.98
CA LEU A 637 6.72 39.11 -7.67
C LEU A 637 5.47 39.97 -7.75
N GLN A 638 4.60 39.90 -6.74
CA GLN A 638 3.46 40.79 -6.62
C GLN A 638 3.89 42.10 -5.93
N SER A 639 3.48 43.23 -6.50
CA SER A 639 3.63 44.57 -5.95
C SER A 639 2.49 44.88 -4.97
N GLU A 640 2.66 45.89 -4.10
CA GLU A 640 1.66 46.33 -3.12
C GLU A 640 0.33 46.75 -3.77
N ASP A 641 0.35 47.17 -5.05
CA ASP A 641 -0.84 47.48 -5.85
C ASP A 641 -1.56 46.23 -6.42
N GLY A 642 -1.12 45.04 -6.03
CA GLY A 642 -1.66 43.76 -6.51
C GLY A 642 -1.15 43.33 -7.88
N SER A 643 -0.35 44.17 -8.56
CA SER A 643 0.17 43.84 -9.90
C SER A 643 1.36 42.90 -9.86
N PHE A 644 1.47 42.03 -10.85
CA PHE A 644 2.56 41.06 -10.94
C PHE A 644 3.70 41.60 -11.81
N TRP A 645 4.92 41.41 -11.36
CA TRP A 645 6.14 41.88 -12.01
C TRP A 645 7.10 40.72 -12.20
N ARG A 646 7.44 40.43 -13.45
CA ARG A 646 8.51 39.49 -13.79
C ARG A 646 9.86 40.17 -13.68
N ILE A 647 10.77 39.58 -12.91
CA ILE A 647 12.17 39.94 -12.83
C ILE A 647 12.94 39.20 -13.93
N SER A 648 13.80 39.92 -14.63
CA SER A 648 14.74 39.39 -15.62
C SER A 648 16.07 40.13 -15.51
N ILE A 649 17.15 39.56 -16.03
CA ILE A 649 18.44 40.24 -16.17
C ILE A 649 18.70 40.38 -17.67
N ASP A 650 19.00 41.60 -18.12
CA ASP A 650 19.29 41.85 -19.54
C ASP A 650 20.70 41.38 -19.93
N SER A 651 21.04 41.49 -21.22
CA SER A 651 22.35 41.06 -21.74
C SER A 651 23.55 41.84 -21.20
N THR A 652 23.32 42.92 -20.44
CA THR A 652 24.37 43.73 -19.80
C THR A 652 24.47 43.46 -18.30
N GLY A 653 23.65 42.57 -17.75
CA GLY A 653 23.63 42.25 -16.32
C GLY A 653 22.72 43.16 -15.50
N ASN A 654 21.93 44.04 -16.13
CA ASN A 654 21.02 44.92 -15.42
C ASN A 654 19.70 44.22 -15.09
N LEU A 655 19.21 44.46 -13.87
CA LEU A 655 17.89 44.02 -13.44
C LEU A 655 16.80 44.75 -14.22
N LYS A 656 15.89 43.99 -14.84
CA LYS A 656 14.71 44.51 -15.54
C LYS A 656 13.45 43.90 -14.95
N THR A 657 12.52 44.76 -14.55
CA THR A 657 11.18 44.37 -14.15
C THR A 657 10.20 44.57 -15.31
N THR A 658 9.32 43.60 -15.56
CA THR A 658 8.26 43.67 -16.56
C THR A 658 6.93 43.46 -15.85
N LYS A 659 6.03 44.44 -15.89
CA LYS A 659 4.66 44.27 -15.41
C LYS A 659 3.96 43.23 -16.29
N LEU A 660 3.33 42.23 -15.68
CA LEU A 660 2.60 41.15 -16.37
C LEU A 660 1.13 41.52 -16.58
#